data_AF-A0A9E4IZP8-F1
#
_entry.id   AF-A0A9E4IZP8-F1
#
_cell.length_a   1.000
_cell.length_b   1.000
_cell.length_c   1.000
_cell.angle_alpha   90.00
_cell.angle_beta   90.00
_cell.angle_gamma   90.00
#
_symmetry.space_group_name_H-M   'P 1'
#
loop_
_entity.id
_entity.type
_entity.pdbx_description
1 polymer ?
#
loop_
_entity_poly.entity_id
_entity_poly.type
_entity_poly.pdbx_seq_one_letter_code
_entity_poly.pdbx_strand_id
1 'polypeptide(L)'
;MPSSRQPCVAFPAQILPAFFCAMVASALGMSVAHAEDWPEYRGKGRRGVWTESGIVATLPADGLKVRWRTPINPGWSSPVVSGGRVFLTDFTRAENTTDVVERAVCLDEETGRILWTHTWEADYRTVGATWEGPRVTPTVDGDRVYYVGATGKLLSMDVASGAVVWTRDLMSEYDATPPMWGFSSAPLVDGPRLITIVGGEDNARVVVFDKRTGEEIWRALPADADIGVPVPIIIEAAGRPQLIIWFPEKVVSLDPATGELYWEEPTRTDFNMNITPPVRSGSRLLISSFYNGSTMLALDEDRPDAELVWKGQSNNEIATDGLHSVMTTPVILGDHIYGVGSFGQFRALDAVTGERLWETQALTGERARWASAFIVAHEDRFFINNDRGDLIIAKFSPAGYEEISRTPLIEPTSNSSNRRRLGGVNWVAASYANRHVLARNDEEVLSASLAAADYPDLPASASPVRRAEATPSADPEAADTGRPPLTMQFAASGTTTGDISTFEFGEFYVLSGRGFNTPVFVTDYGIVAVDPARSASYAEVRAELDRITEARFTTIVHTRAYAAEPEYLGGFPRLTEVAAQNDAAAALRRLNPLDGERARFAPTRTYDSELSLFDGRSRIELHHFGAGATGGDAVLVVPRETSCRGRACR
;
A
#
# COMPACT_ATOMS: atom_id res chain seq x y z
N MET A 1 42.32 -16.20 -83.91
CA MET A 1 43.09 -16.22 -82.64
C MET A 1 44.15 -15.12 -82.72
N PRO A 2 44.55 -14.40 -81.65
CA PRO A 2 43.94 -14.22 -80.33
C PRO A 2 43.75 -12.72 -79.94
N SER A 3 43.25 -12.52 -78.72
CA SER A 3 43.43 -11.37 -77.82
C SER A 3 42.60 -10.10 -78.05
N SER A 4 41.77 -9.82 -77.03
CA SER A 4 40.96 -8.65 -76.81
C SER A 4 41.76 -7.53 -76.13
N ARG A 5 41.81 -6.37 -76.78
CA ARG A 5 41.97 -5.05 -76.16
C ARG A 5 41.21 -4.06 -77.03
N GLN A 6 40.28 -3.30 -76.46
CA GLN A 6 40.32 -1.84 -76.37
C GLN A 6 38.92 -1.23 -76.11
N PRO A 7 38.88 -0.03 -75.52
CA PRO A 7 37.66 0.62 -75.02
C PRO A 7 37.26 1.83 -75.88
N CYS A 8 36.33 2.63 -75.32
CA CYS A 8 36.07 4.06 -75.54
C CYS A 8 34.86 4.49 -76.41
N VAL A 9 33.94 5.19 -75.72
CA VAL A 9 33.41 6.55 -76.03
C VAL A 9 31.99 6.70 -76.64
N ALA A 10 31.13 7.33 -75.81
CA ALA A 10 30.15 8.43 -76.04
C ALA A 10 28.72 8.25 -76.62
N PHE A 11 27.75 8.71 -75.78
CA PHE A 11 26.58 9.60 -76.01
C PHE A 11 25.42 9.15 -76.96
N PRO A 12 24.21 9.78 -76.97
CA PRO A 12 23.29 10.10 -75.85
C PRO A 12 21.76 9.94 -76.20
N ALA A 13 20.90 10.30 -75.23
CA ALA A 13 19.57 10.96 -75.33
C ALA A 13 18.36 10.27 -76.03
N GLN A 14 17.22 10.25 -75.31
CA GLN A 14 15.79 10.45 -75.73
C GLN A 14 14.87 9.91 -74.61
N ILE A 15 14.19 10.71 -73.77
CA ILE A 15 12.88 11.42 -73.93
C ILE A 15 11.73 10.54 -74.51
N LEU A 16 10.99 9.91 -73.57
CA LEU A 16 9.51 9.70 -73.38
C LEU A 16 8.53 9.75 -74.60
N PRO A 17 7.38 9.01 -74.61
CA PRO A 17 6.36 9.12 -73.54
C PRO A 17 5.38 7.96 -73.24
N ALA A 18 4.78 8.09 -72.04
CA ALA A 18 3.37 7.85 -71.66
C ALA A 18 2.65 6.55 -72.07
N PHE A 19 2.42 5.68 -71.08
CA PHE A 19 1.12 5.02 -70.79
C PHE A 19 1.26 4.25 -69.48
N PHE A 20 1.02 4.88 -68.32
CA PHE A 20 0.60 4.18 -67.10
C PHE A 20 0.08 5.22 -66.10
N CYS A 21 -1.20 5.53 -66.18
CA CYS A 21 -1.91 6.34 -65.20
C CYS A 21 -3.01 5.47 -64.58
N ALA A 22 -3.13 5.59 -63.25
CA ALA A 22 -4.18 5.06 -62.38
C ALA A 22 -4.02 3.62 -61.83
N MET A 23 -3.06 3.44 -60.92
CA MET A 23 -3.29 2.62 -59.72
C MET A 23 -2.34 3.04 -58.58
N VAL A 24 -2.49 4.28 -58.11
CA VAL A 24 -1.84 4.75 -56.88
C VAL A 24 -2.90 5.46 -56.04
N ALA A 25 -2.86 5.19 -54.74
CA ALA A 25 -3.65 5.79 -53.65
C ALA A 25 -4.95 5.07 -53.25
N SER A 26 -4.80 3.96 -52.54
CA SER A 26 -5.61 3.63 -51.35
C SER A 26 -4.86 2.61 -50.47
N ALA A 27 -3.66 2.97 -50.03
CA ALA A 27 -3.11 2.41 -48.80
C ALA A 27 -3.67 3.26 -47.65
N LEU A 28 -4.91 2.96 -47.25
CA LEU A 28 -5.39 3.33 -45.93
C LEU A 28 -4.38 2.77 -44.93
N GLY A 29 -3.65 3.65 -44.26
CA GLY A 29 -2.80 3.28 -43.14
C GLY A 29 -3.68 2.62 -42.09
N MET A 30 -3.73 1.29 -42.08
CA MET A 30 -4.21 0.54 -40.94
C MET A 30 -3.20 0.81 -39.83
N SER A 31 -3.54 1.73 -38.93
CA SER A 31 -2.90 1.82 -37.63
C SER A 31 -3.01 0.42 -37.01
N VAL A 32 -1.90 -0.30 -36.96
CA VAL A 32 -1.85 -1.57 -36.24
C VAL A 32 -2.07 -1.20 -34.78
N ALA A 33 -3.26 -1.51 -34.26
CA ALA A 33 -3.52 -1.38 -32.84
C ALA A 33 -2.54 -2.30 -32.12
N HIS A 34 -1.57 -1.72 -31.42
CA HIS A 34 -0.70 -2.49 -30.53
C HIS A 34 -1.53 -2.86 -29.31
N ALA A 35 -1.89 -4.15 -29.22
CA ALA A 35 -2.31 -4.77 -27.98
C ALA A 35 -1.25 -4.50 -26.91
N GLU A 36 -1.62 -3.83 -25.82
CA GLU A 36 -0.73 -3.56 -24.70
C GLU A 36 -1.13 -4.46 -23.53
N ASP A 37 -0.23 -5.36 -23.16
CA ASP A 37 -0.35 -6.19 -21.96
C ASP A 37 -0.11 -5.36 -20.69
N TRP A 38 -0.59 -5.87 -19.55
CA TRP A 38 -0.37 -5.30 -18.22
C TRP A 38 0.21 -6.38 -17.30
N PRO A 39 1.48 -6.80 -17.51
CA PRO A 39 2.00 -8.07 -17.00
C PRO A 39 2.42 -8.07 -15.52
N GLU A 40 2.44 -6.91 -14.88
CA GLU A 40 2.93 -6.75 -13.51
C GLU A 40 2.18 -5.62 -12.77
N TYR A 41 2.46 -5.43 -11.48
CA TYR A 41 1.87 -4.37 -10.68
C TYR A 41 2.07 -2.99 -11.33
N ARG A 42 0.98 -2.23 -11.51
CA ARG A 42 0.96 -0.94 -12.22
C ARG A 42 1.46 -1.00 -13.67
N GLY A 43 1.39 -2.17 -14.30
CA GLY A 43 1.74 -2.37 -15.70
C GLY A 43 3.24 -2.32 -15.94
N LYS A 44 3.64 -2.32 -17.20
CA LYS A 44 5.05 -2.47 -17.61
C LYS A 44 5.98 -1.44 -16.94
N GLY A 45 6.98 -1.94 -16.23
CA GLY A 45 7.95 -1.14 -15.48
C GLY A 45 7.38 -0.46 -14.25
N ARG A 46 6.20 -0.87 -13.77
CA ARG A 46 5.52 -0.39 -12.55
C ARG A 46 5.19 1.10 -12.54
N ARG A 47 5.10 1.71 -13.73
CA ARG A 47 4.96 3.17 -13.90
C ARG A 47 3.52 3.66 -13.74
N GLY A 48 2.53 2.80 -13.97
CA GLY A 48 1.13 3.19 -14.09
C GLY A 48 0.91 4.14 -15.27
N VAL A 49 1.45 3.76 -16.42
CA VAL A 49 1.27 4.47 -17.69
C VAL A 49 0.63 3.49 -18.66
N TRP A 50 -0.44 3.93 -19.31
CA TRP A 50 -1.15 3.19 -20.35
C TRP A 50 -1.06 3.95 -21.66
N THR A 51 -0.69 3.27 -22.75
CA THR A 51 -0.34 3.92 -24.03
C THR A 51 -1.20 3.51 -25.22
N GLU A 52 -2.20 2.66 -25.01
CA GLU A 52 -3.10 2.24 -26.07
C GLU A 52 -3.89 3.39 -26.68
N SER A 53 -4.15 3.29 -27.98
CA SER A 53 -4.95 4.27 -28.72
C SER A 53 -6.40 3.80 -28.90
N GLY A 54 -7.27 4.71 -29.36
CA GLY A 54 -8.69 4.40 -29.57
C GLY A 54 -9.45 4.19 -28.28
N ILE A 55 -9.05 4.91 -27.22
CA ILE A 55 -9.68 4.92 -25.91
C ILE A 55 -10.68 6.08 -25.83
N VAL A 56 -11.79 5.86 -25.11
CA VAL A 56 -12.77 6.91 -24.83
C VAL A 56 -12.15 8.16 -24.20
N ALA A 57 -12.64 9.34 -24.60
CA ALA A 57 -12.23 10.62 -24.01
C ALA A 57 -13.04 10.98 -22.75
N THR A 58 -14.27 10.47 -22.68
CA THR A 58 -15.20 10.61 -21.55
C THR A 58 -15.87 9.27 -21.30
N LEU A 59 -16.29 9.00 -20.07
CA LEU A 59 -17.04 7.80 -19.73
C LEU A 59 -18.51 7.94 -20.21
N PRO A 60 -19.13 6.85 -20.68
CA PRO A 60 -20.55 6.82 -21.04
C PRO A 60 -21.45 7.07 -19.82
N ALA A 61 -22.53 7.84 -20.01
CA ALA A 61 -23.46 8.20 -18.93
C ALA A 61 -24.19 6.98 -18.32
N ASP A 62 -24.46 5.96 -19.12
CA ASP A 62 -25.14 4.72 -18.69
C ASP A 62 -24.16 3.67 -18.13
N GLY A 63 -22.89 4.03 -17.93
CA GLY A 63 -21.84 3.12 -17.46
C GLY A 63 -21.15 2.34 -18.58
N LEU A 64 -20.02 1.71 -18.24
CA LEU A 64 -19.22 0.96 -19.20
C LEU A 64 -19.92 -0.34 -19.64
N LYS A 65 -19.71 -0.71 -20.90
CA LYS A 65 -20.04 -2.03 -21.41
C LYS A 65 -19.14 -3.08 -20.75
N VAL A 66 -19.71 -3.79 -19.80
CA VAL A 66 -19.06 -4.94 -19.13
C VAL A 66 -19.02 -6.11 -20.12
N ARG A 67 -17.82 -6.63 -20.37
CA ARG A 67 -17.58 -7.81 -21.21
C ARG A 67 -17.95 -9.09 -20.47
N TRP A 68 -17.49 -9.21 -19.23
CA TRP A 68 -17.77 -10.33 -18.34
C TRP A 68 -17.53 -9.95 -16.87
N ARG A 69 -18.10 -10.76 -15.97
CA ARG A 69 -17.87 -10.79 -14.53
C ARG A 69 -17.64 -12.23 -14.13
N THR A 70 -16.60 -12.49 -13.35
CA THR A 70 -16.24 -13.83 -12.90
C THR A 70 -16.14 -13.86 -11.39
N PRO A 71 -16.90 -14.74 -10.71
CA PRO A 71 -16.78 -14.92 -9.27
C PRO A 71 -15.36 -15.37 -8.89
N ILE A 72 -14.79 -14.71 -7.89
CA ILE A 72 -13.51 -15.06 -7.26
C ILE A 72 -13.65 -14.96 -5.74
N ASN A 73 -12.60 -15.30 -5.01
CA ASN A 73 -12.60 -15.16 -3.56
C ASN A 73 -11.88 -13.86 -3.10
N PRO A 74 -11.90 -13.55 -1.79
CA PRO A 74 -11.21 -12.39 -1.24
C PRO A 74 -9.69 -12.38 -1.50
N GLY A 75 -9.09 -11.20 -1.50
CA GLY A 75 -7.67 -10.98 -1.83
C GLY A 75 -7.39 -9.57 -2.35
N TRP A 76 -6.14 -9.12 -2.32
CA TRP A 76 -5.78 -7.74 -2.73
C TRP A 76 -4.77 -7.68 -3.89
N SER A 77 -4.42 -8.80 -4.50
CA SER A 77 -3.61 -8.80 -5.72
C SER A 77 -4.35 -8.08 -6.86
N SER A 78 -3.68 -7.15 -7.53
CA SER A 78 -4.20 -6.57 -8.77
C SER A 78 -4.26 -7.67 -9.85
N PRO A 79 -5.31 -7.71 -10.70
CA PRO A 79 -5.32 -8.63 -11.83
C PRO A 79 -4.25 -8.20 -12.83
N VAL A 80 -3.42 -9.08 -13.36
CA VAL A 80 -2.46 -8.74 -14.43
C VAL A 80 -2.87 -9.41 -15.72
N VAL A 81 -2.64 -8.74 -16.85
CA VAL A 81 -3.03 -9.24 -18.18
C VAL A 81 -1.79 -9.51 -18.99
N SER A 82 -1.68 -10.72 -19.54
CA SER A 82 -0.67 -11.00 -20.57
C SER A 82 -1.09 -12.09 -21.53
N GLY A 83 -0.88 -11.87 -22.82
CA GLY A 83 -1.08 -12.89 -23.86
C GLY A 83 -2.50 -13.47 -23.89
N GLY A 84 -3.54 -12.66 -23.70
CA GLY A 84 -4.94 -13.11 -23.69
C GLY A 84 -5.38 -13.78 -22.40
N ARG A 85 -4.64 -13.58 -21.30
CA ARG A 85 -4.91 -14.19 -19.99
C ARG A 85 -4.90 -13.16 -18.88
N VAL A 86 -5.69 -13.42 -17.84
CA VAL A 86 -5.73 -12.62 -16.62
C VAL A 86 -5.25 -13.48 -15.45
N PHE A 87 -4.30 -12.98 -14.66
CA PHE A 87 -3.74 -13.68 -13.51
C PHE A 87 -3.99 -12.89 -12.23
N LEU A 88 -4.40 -13.58 -11.17
CA LEU A 88 -4.57 -13.01 -9.83
C LEU A 88 -4.44 -14.10 -8.76
N THR A 89 -4.45 -13.68 -7.50
CA THR A 89 -4.56 -14.59 -6.35
C THR A 89 -5.81 -14.31 -5.54
N ASP A 90 -6.37 -15.35 -4.96
CA ASP A 90 -7.42 -15.27 -3.96
C ASP A 90 -7.24 -16.35 -2.89
N PHE A 91 -8.10 -16.41 -1.87
CA PHE A 91 -8.06 -17.47 -0.88
C PHE A 91 -9.43 -17.92 -0.41
N THR A 92 -9.47 -19.12 0.16
CA THR A 92 -10.61 -19.62 0.92
C THR A 92 -10.19 -19.89 2.36
N ARG A 93 -11.12 -19.68 3.29
CA ARG A 93 -10.91 -19.90 4.72
C ARG A 93 -12.16 -20.53 5.31
N ALA A 94 -11.98 -21.61 6.05
CA ALA A 94 -13.08 -22.17 6.84
C ALA A 94 -13.34 -21.30 8.07
N GLU A 95 -14.59 -21.31 8.56
CA GLU A 95 -14.96 -20.57 9.75
C GLU A 95 -14.12 -21.02 10.96
N ASN A 96 -13.73 -20.07 11.82
CA ASN A 96 -13.02 -20.31 13.09
C ASN A 96 -11.66 -21.05 12.98
N THR A 97 -11.02 -21.09 11.81
CA THR A 97 -9.64 -21.56 11.66
C THR A 97 -8.71 -20.46 11.16
N THR A 98 -7.41 -20.60 11.41
CA THR A 98 -6.35 -19.75 10.85
C THR A 98 -5.71 -20.36 9.60
N ASP A 99 -6.04 -21.62 9.30
CA ASP A 99 -5.63 -22.29 8.07
C ASP A 99 -6.43 -21.74 6.91
N VAL A 100 -5.71 -21.38 5.85
CA VAL A 100 -6.29 -20.91 4.60
C VAL A 100 -5.75 -21.69 3.43
N VAL A 101 -6.52 -21.71 2.36
CA VAL A 101 -6.08 -22.22 1.07
C VAL A 101 -6.00 -21.04 0.12
N GLU A 102 -4.78 -20.60 -0.18
CA GLU A 102 -4.54 -19.59 -1.20
C GLU A 102 -4.58 -20.25 -2.59
N ARG A 103 -4.94 -19.45 -3.59
CA ARG A 103 -5.15 -19.91 -4.95
C ARG A 103 -4.59 -18.92 -5.96
N ALA A 104 -3.75 -19.41 -6.87
CA ALA A 104 -3.42 -18.74 -8.12
C ALA A 104 -4.52 -19.05 -9.14
N VAL A 105 -5.03 -18.02 -9.80
CA VAL A 105 -6.13 -18.11 -10.77
C VAL A 105 -5.67 -17.55 -12.10
N CYS A 106 -5.95 -18.27 -13.19
CA CYS A 106 -5.83 -17.78 -14.55
C CYS A 106 -7.18 -17.80 -15.25
N LEU A 107 -7.54 -16.68 -15.86
CA LEU A 107 -8.75 -16.51 -16.66
C LEU A 107 -8.38 -16.29 -18.12
N ASP A 108 -9.29 -16.66 -18.99
CA ASP A 108 -9.31 -16.21 -20.38
C ASP A 108 -9.75 -14.74 -20.42
N GLU A 109 -8.95 -13.87 -21.03
CA GLU A 109 -9.22 -12.43 -21.04
C GLU A 109 -10.47 -12.05 -21.86
N GLU A 110 -10.78 -12.81 -22.90
CA GLU A 110 -11.93 -12.55 -23.76
C GLU A 110 -13.24 -12.97 -23.10
N THR A 111 -13.26 -14.12 -22.44
CA THR A 111 -14.49 -14.74 -21.93
C THR A 111 -14.66 -14.66 -20.41
N GLY A 112 -13.60 -14.33 -19.67
CA GLY A 112 -13.60 -14.37 -18.21
C GLY A 112 -13.62 -15.79 -17.63
N ARG A 113 -13.54 -16.84 -18.45
CA ARG A 113 -13.59 -18.21 -17.97
C ARG A 113 -12.29 -18.57 -17.26
N ILE A 114 -12.41 -19.20 -16.09
CA ILE A 114 -11.26 -19.82 -15.41
C ILE A 114 -10.68 -20.89 -16.33
N LEU A 115 -9.41 -20.73 -16.69
CA LEU A 115 -8.64 -21.67 -17.50
C LEU A 115 -7.97 -22.70 -16.61
N TRP A 116 -7.36 -22.24 -15.52
CA TRP A 116 -6.76 -23.10 -14.51
C TRP A 116 -6.72 -22.39 -13.16
N THR A 117 -6.60 -23.20 -12.11
CA THR A 117 -6.33 -22.75 -10.75
C THR A 117 -5.28 -23.66 -10.13
N HIS A 118 -4.44 -23.10 -9.27
CA HIS A 118 -3.52 -23.86 -8.43
C HIS A 118 -3.65 -23.40 -6.98
N THR A 119 -3.62 -24.32 -6.03
CA THR A 119 -3.85 -24.03 -4.61
C THR A 119 -2.70 -24.50 -3.75
N TRP A 120 -2.44 -23.77 -2.66
CA TRP A 120 -1.52 -24.20 -1.60
C TRP A 120 -2.09 -23.83 -0.23
N GLU A 121 -1.70 -24.60 0.77
CA GLU A 121 -2.04 -24.32 2.16
C GLU A 121 -1.15 -23.17 2.68
N ALA A 122 -1.75 -22.28 3.46
CA ALA A 122 -1.04 -21.23 4.17
C ALA A 122 -1.62 -21.08 5.58
N ASP A 123 -0.76 -20.65 6.50
CA ASP A 123 -1.10 -20.46 7.91
C ASP A 123 -1.02 -18.98 8.28
N TYR A 124 -2.19 -18.36 8.41
CA TYR A 124 -2.28 -16.94 8.69
C TYR A 124 -2.11 -16.60 10.18
N ARG A 125 -1.78 -17.57 11.07
CA ARG A 125 -1.37 -17.26 12.46
C ARG A 125 -0.20 -16.29 12.53
N THR A 126 0.63 -16.29 11.50
CA THR A 126 1.84 -15.47 11.40
C THR A 126 1.63 -14.12 10.72
N VAL A 127 0.45 -13.89 10.09
CA VAL A 127 0.13 -12.63 9.39
C VAL A 127 -0.52 -11.66 10.40
N GLY A 128 0.19 -10.59 10.75
CA GLY A 128 -0.04 -9.83 11.99
C GLY A 128 -1.27 -8.91 12.04
N ALA A 129 -1.68 -8.32 10.91
CA ALA A 129 -2.62 -7.18 10.95
C ALA A 129 -3.98 -7.40 10.25
N THR A 130 -4.08 -8.24 9.22
CA THR A 130 -5.33 -8.45 8.46
C THR A 130 -5.45 -9.88 7.93
N TRP A 131 -6.64 -10.47 8.00
CA TRP A 131 -6.94 -11.80 7.45
C TRP A 131 -7.39 -11.75 5.98
N GLU A 132 -7.11 -10.66 5.27
CA GLU A 132 -7.80 -10.27 4.02
C GLU A 132 -7.18 -10.88 2.74
N GLY A 133 -6.46 -12.00 2.90
CA GLY A 133 -5.99 -12.82 1.78
C GLY A 133 -4.64 -12.43 1.20
N PRO A 134 -4.26 -13.07 0.08
CA PRO A 134 -3.02 -12.76 -0.63
C PRO A 134 -3.09 -11.38 -1.27
N ARG A 135 -2.01 -10.60 -1.12
CA ARG A 135 -1.95 -9.18 -1.51
C ARG A 135 -0.95 -8.93 -2.64
N VAL A 136 -0.10 -9.92 -2.93
CA VAL A 136 0.98 -9.76 -3.89
C VAL A 136 0.42 -9.87 -5.31
N THR A 137 0.61 -8.81 -6.08
CA THR A 137 0.27 -8.83 -7.51
C THR A 137 1.25 -9.74 -8.26
N PRO A 138 0.76 -10.75 -9.01
CA PRO A 138 1.64 -11.63 -9.78
C PRO A 138 2.40 -10.88 -10.87
N THR A 139 3.51 -11.46 -11.32
CA THR A 139 4.31 -10.93 -12.43
C THR A 139 4.45 -11.97 -13.53
N VAL A 140 4.12 -11.59 -14.76
CA VAL A 140 4.20 -12.45 -15.94
C VAL A 140 5.40 -12.04 -16.79
N ASP A 141 6.21 -13.00 -17.19
CA ASP A 141 7.29 -12.80 -18.16
C ASP A 141 7.36 -14.00 -19.11
N GLY A 142 6.99 -13.77 -20.37
CA GLY A 142 6.98 -14.80 -21.41
C GLY A 142 6.05 -15.97 -21.07
N ASP A 143 6.63 -17.16 -20.90
CA ASP A 143 5.92 -18.40 -20.60
C ASP A 143 5.77 -18.69 -19.09
N ARG A 144 6.14 -17.73 -18.23
CA ARG A 144 6.12 -17.88 -16.77
C ARG A 144 5.28 -16.82 -16.09
N VAL A 145 4.59 -17.23 -15.03
CA VAL A 145 3.96 -16.35 -14.05
C VAL A 145 4.51 -16.66 -12.66
N TYR A 146 4.84 -15.60 -11.93
CA TYR A 146 5.44 -15.64 -10.60
C TYR A 146 4.45 -15.14 -9.56
N TYR A 147 4.19 -15.97 -8.55
CA TYR A 147 3.29 -15.67 -7.43
C TYR A 147 4.05 -15.72 -6.11
N VAL A 148 3.65 -14.85 -5.18
CA VAL A 148 4.08 -14.92 -3.78
C VAL A 148 2.82 -14.91 -2.90
N GLY A 149 2.64 -15.94 -2.10
CA GLY A 149 1.56 -16.02 -1.12
C GLY A 149 1.79 -15.11 0.10
N ALA A 150 0.76 -14.83 0.89
CA ALA A 150 0.88 -13.92 2.05
C ALA A 150 1.88 -14.42 3.11
N THR A 151 2.17 -15.72 3.12
CA THR A 151 3.11 -16.38 4.03
C THR A 151 4.46 -16.72 3.37
N GLY A 152 4.78 -16.12 2.21
CA GLY A 152 6.09 -16.27 1.57
C GLY A 152 6.24 -17.50 0.68
N LYS A 153 5.14 -18.14 0.28
CA LYS A 153 5.17 -19.21 -0.73
C LYS A 153 5.43 -18.61 -2.11
N LEU A 154 6.65 -18.77 -2.63
CA LEU A 154 7.02 -18.32 -3.98
C LEU A 154 6.83 -19.47 -4.98
N LEU A 155 6.18 -19.16 -6.10
CA LEU A 155 5.85 -20.11 -7.17
C LEU A 155 6.25 -19.53 -8.51
N SER A 156 6.89 -20.35 -9.34
CA SER A 156 6.99 -20.13 -10.79
C SER A 156 6.12 -21.15 -11.49
N MET A 157 5.24 -20.67 -12.35
CA MET A 157 4.26 -21.51 -13.01
C MET A 157 4.24 -21.27 -14.51
N ASP A 158 3.92 -22.31 -15.26
CA ASP A 158 3.68 -22.22 -16.69
C ASP A 158 2.37 -21.48 -16.98
N VAL A 159 2.44 -20.43 -17.80
CA VAL A 159 1.31 -19.56 -18.14
C VAL A 159 0.15 -20.34 -18.80
N ALA A 160 0.46 -21.31 -19.66
CA ALA A 160 -0.54 -21.99 -20.46
C ALA A 160 -1.32 -23.04 -19.66
N SER A 161 -0.60 -23.82 -18.86
CA SER A 161 -1.13 -25.01 -18.17
C SER A 161 -1.41 -24.80 -16.68
N GLY A 162 -0.81 -23.78 -16.05
CA GLY A 162 -0.84 -23.64 -14.59
C GLY A 162 0.00 -24.69 -13.87
N ALA A 163 0.90 -25.40 -14.57
CA ALA A 163 1.81 -26.34 -13.95
C ALA A 163 2.89 -25.58 -13.15
N VAL A 164 3.12 -26.01 -11.91
CA VAL A 164 4.25 -25.51 -11.11
C VAL A 164 5.55 -26.00 -11.72
N VAL A 165 6.46 -25.07 -12.01
CA VAL A 165 7.79 -25.35 -12.53
C VAL A 165 8.77 -25.52 -11.37
N TRP A 166 8.73 -24.61 -10.41
CA TRP A 166 9.47 -24.68 -9.16
C TRP A 166 8.75 -23.88 -8.07
N THR A 167 9.07 -24.18 -6.81
CA THR A 167 8.52 -23.49 -5.64
C THR A 167 9.63 -23.25 -4.62
N ARG A 168 9.48 -22.17 -3.85
CA ARG A 168 10.31 -21.81 -2.69
C ARG A 168 9.41 -21.44 -1.51
N ASP A 169 9.88 -21.72 -0.32
CA ASP A 169 9.27 -21.29 0.94
C ASP A 169 10.20 -20.26 1.58
N LEU A 170 9.96 -18.98 1.28
CA LEU A 170 10.88 -17.90 1.63
C LEU A 170 11.04 -17.73 3.14
N MET A 171 9.99 -18.06 3.90
CA MET A 171 10.00 -17.98 5.35
C MET A 171 10.94 -19.01 5.97
N SER A 172 10.80 -20.28 5.58
CA SER A 172 11.59 -21.37 6.16
C SER A 172 12.99 -21.51 5.55
N GLU A 173 13.18 -21.16 4.27
CA GLU A 173 14.49 -21.27 3.61
C GLU A 173 15.49 -20.19 4.05
N TYR A 174 15.00 -19.04 4.55
CA TYR A 174 15.82 -17.89 4.90
C TYR A 174 15.64 -17.40 6.34
N ASP A 175 15.00 -18.19 7.19
CA ASP A 175 14.70 -17.84 8.59
C ASP A 175 14.04 -16.45 8.70
N ALA A 176 13.10 -16.14 7.80
CA ALA A 176 12.50 -14.83 7.73
C ALA A 176 11.50 -14.58 8.86
N THR A 177 11.40 -13.31 9.27
CA THR A 177 10.40 -12.89 10.25
C THR A 177 9.07 -12.61 9.53
N PRO A 178 7.92 -13.09 10.05
CA PRO A 178 6.64 -12.79 9.42
C PRO A 178 6.39 -11.28 9.35
N PRO A 179 6.18 -10.70 8.15
CA PRO A 179 5.93 -9.28 8.04
C PRO A 179 4.59 -8.91 8.70
N MET A 180 4.50 -7.72 9.31
CA MET A 180 3.27 -7.22 9.95
C MET A 180 2.04 -7.34 9.03
N TRP A 181 2.23 -7.04 7.75
CA TRP A 181 1.18 -7.05 6.71
C TRP A 181 1.20 -8.31 5.84
N GLY A 182 1.97 -9.34 6.23
CA GLY A 182 2.33 -10.47 5.38
C GLY A 182 3.15 -10.05 4.15
N PHE A 183 3.58 -11.03 3.35
CA PHE A 183 4.24 -10.73 2.08
C PHE A 183 3.30 -9.94 1.18
N SER A 184 3.76 -8.75 0.78
CA SER A 184 2.99 -7.79 -0.02
C SER A 184 3.84 -7.19 -1.16
N SER A 185 5.06 -7.69 -1.37
CA SER A 185 5.97 -7.22 -2.42
C SER A 185 5.86 -8.06 -3.69
N ALA A 186 5.44 -7.44 -4.80
CA ALA A 186 5.40 -8.11 -6.10
C ALA A 186 6.83 -8.46 -6.58
N PRO A 187 7.12 -9.73 -6.94
CA PRO A 187 8.44 -10.11 -7.44
C PRO A 187 8.73 -9.35 -8.75
N LEU A 188 9.97 -8.89 -8.93
CA LEU A 188 10.37 -8.09 -10.11
C LEU A 188 11.24 -8.93 -11.03
N VAL A 189 10.93 -8.97 -12.33
CA VAL A 189 11.74 -9.67 -13.33
C VAL A 189 12.71 -8.69 -14.00
N ASP A 190 13.98 -9.07 -14.06
CA ASP A 190 15.03 -8.33 -14.77
C ASP A 190 15.98 -9.29 -15.51
N GLY A 191 15.79 -9.45 -16.81
CA GLY A 191 16.53 -10.44 -17.59
C GLY A 191 16.31 -11.86 -17.03
N PRO A 192 17.35 -12.59 -16.61
CA PRO A 192 17.21 -13.91 -15.98
C PRO A 192 16.84 -13.84 -14.49
N ARG A 193 16.85 -12.65 -13.88
CA ARG A 193 16.70 -12.46 -12.43
C ARG A 193 15.24 -12.30 -12.04
N LEU A 194 14.85 -12.97 -10.97
CA LEU A 194 13.61 -12.74 -10.23
C LEU A 194 13.97 -12.18 -8.86
N ILE A 195 13.73 -10.89 -8.68
CA ILE A 195 14.06 -10.14 -7.47
C ILE A 195 12.89 -10.24 -6.49
N THR A 196 13.18 -10.66 -5.26
CA THR A 196 12.19 -10.83 -4.19
C THR A 196 12.64 -10.17 -2.90
N ILE A 197 11.69 -9.65 -2.14
CA ILE A 197 11.92 -9.10 -0.81
C ILE A 197 11.46 -10.13 0.22
N VAL A 198 12.40 -10.60 1.03
CA VAL A 198 12.23 -11.77 1.91
C VAL A 198 12.21 -11.38 3.38
N GLY A 199 13.20 -10.58 3.83
CA GLY A 199 13.32 -10.21 5.23
C GLY A 199 13.93 -11.31 6.11
N GLY A 200 14.82 -12.12 5.53
CA GLY A 200 15.52 -13.22 6.19
C GLY A 200 16.89 -12.88 6.75
N GLU A 201 17.42 -13.77 7.60
CA GLU A 201 18.76 -13.67 8.19
C GLU A 201 19.87 -13.78 7.13
N ASP A 202 21.14 -13.69 7.53
CA ASP A 202 22.30 -13.84 6.63
C ASP A 202 22.30 -12.92 5.38
N ASN A 203 21.85 -11.68 5.56
CA ASN A 203 21.65 -10.70 4.49
C ASN A 203 20.61 -11.11 3.44
N ALA A 204 19.58 -11.87 3.84
CA ALA A 204 18.47 -12.24 2.98
C ALA A 204 17.28 -11.27 3.08
N ARG A 205 17.52 -9.96 3.26
CA ARG A 205 16.42 -8.98 3.10
C ARG A 205 15.96 -8.95 1.64
N VAL A 206 16.90 -8.96 0.71
CA VAL A 206 16.66 -9.09 -0.73
C VAL A 206 17.29 -10.38 -1.21
N VAL A 207 16.51 -11.20 -1.92
CA VAL A 207 17.02 -12.44 -2.53
C VAL A 207 16.64 -12.45 -4.00
N VAL A 208 17.61 -12.78 -4.84
CA VAL A 208 17.42 -12.84 -6.28
C VAL A 208 17.62 -14.26 -6.75
N PHE A 209 16.62 -14.78 -7.47
CA PHE A 209 16.61 -16.12 -8.02
C PHE A 209 16.79 -16.09 -9.53
N ASP A 210 17.32 -17.17 -10.10
CA ASP A 210 17.14 -17.45 -11.52
C ASP A 210 15.66 -17.73 -11.76
N LYS A 211 15.04 -16.93 -12.62
CA LYS A 211 13.59 -16.97 -12.84
C LYS A 211 13.12 -18.30 -13.46
N ARG A 212 14.02 -19.08 -14.06
CA ARG A 212 13.70 -20.35 -14.74
C ARG A 212 13.89 -21.55 -13.82
N THR A 213 14.92 -21.55 -12.96
CA THR A 213 15.26 -22.69 -12.08
C THR A 213 14.85 -22.48 -10.64
N GLY A 214 14.68 -21.23 -10.22
CA GLY A 214 14.45 -20.85 -8.82
C GLY A 214 15.71 -20.92 -7.96
N GLU A 215 16.89 -21.14 -8.53
CA GLU A 215 18.17 -21.14 -7.79
C GLU A 215 18.56 -19.72 -7.37
N GLU A 216 19.07 -19.56 -6.15
CA GLU A 216 19.58 -18.27 -5.67
C GLU A 216 20.79 -17.85 -6.52
N ILE A 217 20.75 -16.62 -7.05
CA ILE A 217 21.86 -15.98 -7.75
C ILE A 217 22.68 -15.17 -6.75
N TRP A 218 22.02 -14.31 -5.97
CA TRP A 218 22.62 -13.51 -4.93
C TRP A 218 21.57 -13.07 -3.90
N ARG A 219 22.03 -12.67 -2.72
CA ARG A 219 21.24 -12.00 -1.70
C ARG A 219 21.98 -10.80 -1.13
N ALA A 220 21.23 -9.81 -0.64
CA ALA A 220 21.80 -8.57 -0.13
C ALA A 220 20.96 -7.97 1.01
N LEU A 221 21.67 -7.18 1.82
CA LEU A 221 21.19 -6.37 2.94
C LEU A 221 20.71 -7.17 4.16
N PRO A 222 21.09 -6.75 5.37
CA PRO A 222 20.62 -7.39 6.61
C PRO A 222 19.11 -7.16 6.80
N ALA A 223 18.41 -8.13 7.39
CA ALA A 223 17.01 -7.98 7.81
C ALA A 223 16.92 -7.73 9.32
N ASP A 224 17.40 -6.57 9.75
CA ASP A 224 17.37 -6.13 11.17
C ASP A 224 16.00 -5.59 11.62
N ALA A 225 15.04 -5.51 10.70
CA ALA A 225 13.71 -4.96 10.90
C ALA A 225 12.73 -5.49 9.84
N ASP A 226 11.44 -5.25 10.06
CA ASP A 226 10.33 -5.65 9.18
C ASP A 226 10.50 -5.07 7.77
N ILE A 227 10.16 -5.84 6.74
CA ILE A 227 10.28 -5.42 5.34
C ILE A 227 9.21 -4.41 4.91
N GLY A 228 8.10 -4.33 5.67
CA GLY A 228 6.93 -3.53 5.35
C GLY A 228 6.23 -4.00 4.07
N VAL A 229 5.87 -3.06 3.19
CA VAL A 229 5.16 -3.33 1.91
C VAL A 229 5.94 -2.80 0.71
N PRO A 230 7.19 -3.24 0.51
CA PRO A 230 8.09 -2.63 -0.46
C PRO A 230 7.66 -2.97 -1.89
N VAL A 231 7.69 -1.99 -2.79
CA VAL A 231 7.48 -2.21 -4.23
C VAL A 231 8.75 -1.82 -4.97
N PRO A 232 9.67 -2.77 -5.25
CA PRO A 232 10.93 -2.46 -5.92
C PRO A 232 10.72 -2.00 -7.36
N ILE A 233 11.57 -1.11 -7.84
CA ILE A 233 11.61 -0.66 -9.24
C ILE A 233 13.05 -0.69 -9.77
N ILE A 234 13.21 -0.80 -11.08
CA ILE A 234 14.50 -0.56 -11.74
C ILE A 234 14.43 0.74 -12.53
N ILE A 235 15.46 1.57 -12.36
CA ILE A 235 15.60 2.84 -13.06
C ILE A 235 16.96 2.91 -13.77
N GLU A 236 17.02 3.63 -14.89
CA GLU A 236 18.29 3.94 -15.58
C GLU A 236 18.81 5.32 -15.19
N ALA A 237 19.83 5.42 -14.35
CA ALA A 237 20.43 6.70 -13.92
C ALA A 237 21.96 6.58 -13.89
N ALA A 238 22.66 7.67 -14.22
CA ALA A 238 24.11 7.67 -14.43
C ALA A 238 24.61 6.61 -15.44
N GLY A 239 23.83 6.36 -16.49
CA GLY A 239 24.13 5.34 -17.50
C GLY A 239 24.16 3.90 -16.96
N ARG A 240 23.54 3.65 -15.80
CA ARG A 240 23.50 2.34 -15.15
C ARG A 240 22.07 1.99 -14.70
N PRO A 241 21.71 0.69 -14.73
CA PRO A 241 20.52 0.21 -14.07
C PRO A 241 20.72 0.25 -12.56
N GLN A 242 19.71 0.73 -11.84
CA GLN A 242 19.67 0.84 -10.39
C GLN A 242 18.38 0.21 -9.87
N LEU A 243 18.50 -0.79 -9.00
CA LEU A 243 17.39 -1.41 -8.28
C LEU A 243 17.07 -0.57 -7.04
N ILE A 244 15.97 0.16 -7.09
CA ILE A 244 15.49 0.98 -5.98
C ILE A 244 14.54 0.17 -5.12
N ILE A 245 14.83 0.09 -3.83
CA ILE A 245 13.99 -0.58 -2.85
C ILE A 245 13.83 0.36 -1.66
N TRP A 246 12.59 0.54 -1.23
CA TRP A 246 12.28 1.34 -0.06
C TRP A 246 11.80 0.44 1.06
N PHE A 247 12.55 0.41 2.16
CA PHE A 247 12.23 -0.29 3.41
C PHE A 247 11.76 0.72 4.46
N PRO A 248 11.15 0.26 5.57
CA PRO A 248 10.69 1.15 6.62
C PRO A 248 11.76 2.07 7.22
N GLU A 249 13.04 1.72 7.16
CA GLU A 249 14.12 2.54 7.72
C GLU A 249 14.79 3.45 6.69
N LYS A 250 14.82 3.04 5.42
CA LYS A 250 15.64 3.67 4.38
C LYS A 250 15.23 3.27 2.97
N VAL A 251 15.52 4.14 2.03
CA VAL A 251 15.54 3.81 0.60
C VAL A 251 16.98 3.49 0.18
N VAL A 252 17.13 2.47 -0.64
CA VAL A 252 18.43 1.99 -1.13
C VAL A 252 18.42 1.89 -2.65
N SER A 253 19.61 1.97 -3.23
CA SER A 253 19.89 1.62 -4.61
C SER A 253 20.95 0.55 -4.67
N LEU A 254 20.65 -0.53 -5.38
CA LEU A 254 21.55 -1.65 -5.61
C LEU A 254 21.88 -1.79 -7.09
N ASP A 255 23.03 -2.37 -7.41
CA ASP A 255 23.25 -3.01 -8.71
C ASP A 255 22.32 -4.22 -8.83
N PRO A 256 21.36 -4.25 -9.77
CA PRO A 256 20.48 -5.41 -9.95
C PRO A 256 21.24 -6.68 -10.37
N ALA A 257 22.44 -6.56 -10.92
CA ALA A 257 23.23 -7.72 -11.35
C ALA A 257 23.97 -8.40 -10.21
N THR A 258 24.43 -7.65 -9.22
CA THR A 258 25.39 -8.14 -8.21
C THR A 258 24.87 -8.02 -6.78
N GLY A 259 23.86 -7.16 -6.54
CA GLY A 259 23.39 -6.81 -5.20
C GLY A 259 24.29 -5.81 -4.48
N GLU A 260 25.32 -5.26 -5.15
CA GLU A 260 26.19 -4.23 -4.59
C GLU A 260 25.39 -2.97 -4.26
N LEU A 261 25.58 -2.44 -3.04
CA LEU A 261 24.96 -1.19 -2.62
C LEU A 261 25.63 -0.01 -3.32
N TYR A 262 24.85 0.75 -4.10
CA TYR A 262 25.30 2.02 -4.67
C TYR A 262 25.16 3.16 -3.67
N TRP A 263 23.97 3.34 -3.10
CA TRP A 263 23.68 4.38 -2.11
C TRP A 263 22.48 4.00 -1.25
N GLU A 264 22.35 4.66 -0.10
CA GLU A 264 21.19 4.58 0.77
C GLU A 264 20.89 5.94 1.41
N GLU A 265 19.61 6.21 1.64
CA GLU A 265 19.13 7.42 2.31
C GLU A 265 18.16 7.04 3.45
N PRO A 266 18.43 7.44 4.71
CA PRO A 266 17.55 7.16 5.85
C PRO A 266 16.17 7.83 5.75
N THR A 267 15.12 6.99 5.71
CA THR A 267 13.74 7.41 5.49
C THR A 267 12.81 6.56 6.34
N ARG A 268 12.71 6.92 7.63
CA ARG A 268 11.88 6.19 8.58
C ARG A 268 10.39 6.31 8.24
N THR A 269 9.68 5.19 8.27
CA THR A 269 8.21 5.11 8.20
C THR A 269 7.65 4.50 9.47
N ASP A 270 6.55 5.05 9.97
CA ASP A 270 5.79 4.43 11.06
C ASP A 270 4.86 3.32 10.55
N PHE A 271 4.61 2.31 11.39
CA PHE A 271 3.78 1.11 11.10
C PHE A 271 4.21 0.27 9.89
N ASN A 272 5.48 0.38 9.46
CA ASN A 272 6.03 -0.34 8.31
C ASN A 272 5.20 -0.11 7.02
N MET A 273 4.64 1.10 6.87
CA MET A 273 3.72 1.47 5.78
C MET A 273 4.43 2.21 4.63
N ASN A 274 5.48 1.59 4.07
CA ASN A 274 6.17 1.96 2.84
C ASN A 274 5.45 1.43 1.58
N ILE A 275 4.11 1.57 1.53
CA ILE A 275 3.24 0.93 0.52
C ILE A 275 3.42 1.55 -0.88
N THR A 276 3.68 2.86 -0.96
CA THR A 276 3.82 3.52 -2.27
C THR A 276 5.13 3.12 -2.95
N PRO A 277 5.11 2.71 -4.23
CA PRO A 277 6.34 2.55 -5.00
C PRO A 277 7.09 3.89 -5.08
N PRO A 278 8.44 3.88 -5.08
CA PRO A 278 9.22 5.05 -5.45
C PRO A 278 8.81 5.56 -6.83
N VAL A 279 8.71 6.87 -7.01
CA VAL A 279 8.25 7.51 -8.25
C VAL A 279 9.39 8.32 -8.84
N ARG A 280 9.84 7.92 -10.03
CA ARG A 280 10.89 8.64 -10.76
C ARG A 280 10.33 9.54 -11.85
N SER A 281 10.85 10.76 -11.95
CA SER A 281 10.68 11.64 -13.11
C SER A 281 11.97 12.42 -13.39
N GLY A 282 12.62 12.10 -14.51
CA GLY A 282 13.95 12.67 -14.81
C GLY A 282 14.98 12.26 -13.75
N SER A 283 15.66 13.23 -13.16
CA SER A 283 16.56 13.05 -12.02
C SER A 283 15.85 12.99 -10.67
N ARG A 284 14.54 13.25 -10.60
CA ARG A 284 13.79 13.26 -9.33
C ARG A 284 13.33 11.87 -8.96
N LEU A 285 13.49 11.50 -7.69
CA LEU A 285 12.96 10.27 -7.08
C LEU A 285 12.18 10.62 -5.82
N LEU A 286 10.87 10.39 -5.85
CA LEU A 286 9.94 10.67 -4.75
C LEU A 286 9.55 9.38 -4.04
N ILE A 287 9.53 9.43 -2.71
CA ILE A 287 8.84 8.46 -1.85
C ILE A 287 7.85 9.20 -0.94
N SER A 288 6.77 8.54 -0.53
CA SER A 288 5.74 9.14 0.33
C SER A 288 5.13 8.11 1.25
N SER A 289 5.09 8.42 2.56
CA SER A 289 4.51 7.56 3.59
C SER A 289 3.44 8.29 4.40
N PHE A 290 2.77 7.51 5.26
CA PHE A 290 1.69 8.00 6.09
C PHE A 290 2.08 9.13 7.04
N TYR A 291 2.84 8.85 8.10
CA TYR A 291 3.08 9.87 9.13
C TYR A 291 4.17 10.84 8.72
N ASN A 292 5.23 10.35 8.08
CA ASN A 292 6.46 11.09 7.83
C ASN A 292 6.43 11.89 6.51
N GLY A 293 5.36 11.76 5.74
CA GLY A 293 5.15 12.52 4.51
C GLY A 293 6.08 12.11 3.38
N SER A 294 6.41 13.08 2.53
CA SER A 294 7.16 12.85 1.30
C SER A 294 8.64 13.23 1.43
N THR A 295 9.49 12.51 0.71
CA THR A 295 10.92 12.82 0.55
C THR A 295 11.26 12.84 -0.93
N MET A 296 11.97 13.87 -1.36
CA MET A 296 12.47 14.01 -2.73
C MET A 296 13.98 13.88 -2.74
N LEU A 297 14.48 12.97 -3.58
CA LEU A 297 15.89 12.80 -3.88
C LEU A 297 16.19 13.24 -5.30
N ALA A 298 17.39 13.78 -5.52
CA ALA A 298 17.96 14.01 -6.84
C ALA A 298 18.98 12.91 -7.12
N LEU A 299 18.75 12.18 -8.21
CA LEU A 299 19.65 11.17 -8.73
C LEU A 299 20.79 11.85 -9.48
N ASP A 300 22.02 11.46 -9.19
CA ASP A 300 23.22 11.94 -9.86
C ASP A 300 23.26 11.44 -11.33
N GLU A 301 23.72 12.31 -12.24
CA GLU A 301 23.76 12.03 -13.68
C GLU A 301 25.04 11.32 -14.13
N ASP A 302 26.10 11.35 -13.32
CA ASP A 302 27.44 10.84 -13.66
C ASP A 302 27.82 9.58 -12.88
N ARG A 303 27.28 9.42 -11.67
CA ARG A 303 27.51 8.25 -10.80
C ARG A 303 26.19 7.73 -10.20
N PRO A 304 26.11 6.43 -9.86
CA PRO A 304 24.95 5.91 -9.16
C PRO A 304 25.00 6.41 -7.71
N ASP A 305 24.48 7.61 -7.48
CA ASP A 305 24.39 8.30 -6.19
C ASP A 305 23.06 9.08 -6.14
N ALA A 306 22.64 9.51 -4.96
CA ALA A 306 21.47 10.34 -4.76
C ALA A 306 21.68 11.34 -3.62
N GLU A 307 21.13 12.54 -3.77
CA GLU A 307 21.15 13.57 -2.73
C GLU A 307 19.73 13.95 -2.28
N LEU A 308 19.59 14.23 -0.99
CA LEU A 308 18.34 14.74 -0.44
C LEU A 308 18.09 16.16 -0.95
N VAL A 309 16.96 16.37 -1.64
CA VAL A 309 16.51 17.70 -2.07
C VAL A 309 15.68 18.34 -0.97
N TRP A 310 14.63 17.63 -0.53
CA TRP A 310 13.78 18.06 0.56
C TRP A 310 13.05 16.87 1.20
N LYS A 311 12.60 17.09 2.43
CA LYS A 311 11.83 16.14 3.22
C LYS A 311 10.75 16.86 4.01
N GLY A 312 9.55 16.27 4.06
CA GLY A 312 8.49 16.71 4.96
C GLY A 312 8.97 16.75 6.42
N GLN A 313 8.50 17.75 7.15
CA GLN A 313 8.83 18.00 8.55
C GLN A 313 7.77 17.43 9.50
N SER A 314 6.56 17.15 9.01
CA SER A 314 5.50 16.63 9.86
C SER A 314 5.62 15.12 10.10
N ASN A 315 5.33 14.70 11.33
CA ASN A 315 5.14 13.31 11.72
C ASN A 315 3.72 13.12 12.28
N ASN A 316 2.70 13.35 11.44
CA ASN A 316 1.31 13.44 11.88
C ASN A 316 0.36 12.94 10.79
N GLU A 317 -0.68 12.20 11.18
CA GLU A 317 -1.66 11.67 10.22
C GLU A 317 -2.73 12.68 9.77
N ILE A 318 -2.97 13.73 10.55
CA ILE A 318 -4.03 14.72 10.32
C ILE A 318 -3.43 16.07 9.89
N ALA A 319 -2.55 16.62 10.73
CA ALA A 319 -1.88 17.91 10.54
C ALA A 319 -0.62 17.72 9.70
N THR A 320 -0.84 17.43 8.43
CA THR A 320 0.20 17.13 7.43
C THR A 320 0.69 18.44 6.80
N ASP A 321 1.99 18.54 6.54
CA ASP A 321 2.62 19.70 5.87
C ASP A 321 2.61 19.55 4.35
N GLY A 322 2.99 18.39 3.83
CA GLY A 322 3.05 18.10 2.40
C GLY A 322 2.04 17.05 1.95
N LEU A 323 2.51 16.10 1.14
CA LEU A 323 1.76 14.92 0.73
C LEU A 323 2.16 13.74 1.62
N HIS A 324 1.16 13.05 2.15
CA HIS A 324 1.30 11.91 3.04
C HIS A 324 0.56 10.73 2.41
N SER A 325 1.10 10.26 1.30
CA SER A 325 0.46 9.24 0.48
C SER A 325 0.69 7.87 1.10
N VAL A 326 -0.35 7.05 1.15
CA VAL A 326 -0.26 5.70 1.74
C VAL A 326 -0.45 4.63 0.68
N MET A 327 -1.66 4.47 0.17
CA MET A 327 -1.95 3.42 -0.83
C MET A 327 -1.92 3.96 -2.27
N THR A 328 -2.00 5.28 -2.41
CA THR A 328 -1.95 5.95 -3.71
C THR A 328 -0.51 6.19 -4.12
N THR A 329 -0.09 5.65 -5.25
CA THR A 329 1.20 6.05 -5.85
C THR A 329 1.07 7.49 -6.38
N PRO A 330 1.88 8.45 -5.90
CA PRO A 330 1.86 9.81 -6.42
C PRO A 330 2.30 9.85 -7.90
N VAL A 331 1.98 10.94 -8.60
CA VAL A 331 2.48 11.21 -9.96
C VAL A 331 3.27 12.51 -9.98
N ILE A 332 4.39 12.53 -10.71
CA ILE A 332 5.17 13.74 -10.98
C ILE A 332 4.88 14.16 -12.42
N LEU A 333 4.44 15.41 -12.61
CA LEU A 333 4.07 15.95 -13.92
C LEU A 333 4.70 17.33 -14.15
N GLY A 334 5.88 17.35 -14.76
CA GLY A 334 6.73 18.54 -14.79
C GLY A 334 7.20 18.88 -13.38
N ASP A 335 7.02 20.12 -12.96
CA ASP A 335 7.46 20.60 -11.64
C ASP A 335 6.43 20.41 -10.52
N HIS A 336 5.49 19.48 -10.69
CA HIS A 336 4.39 19.29 -9.74
C HIS A 336 4.22 17.82 -9.37
N ILE A 337 3.85 17.57 -8.11
CA ILE A 337 3.46 16.27 -7.58
C ILE A 337 1.96 16.27 -7.34
N TYR A 338 1.28 15.18 -7.69
CA TYR A 338 -0.13 14.96 -7.38
C TYR A 338 -0.30 13.62 -6.66
N GLY A 339 -1.10 13.60 -5.60
CA GLY A 339 -1.34 12.38 -4.84
C GLY A 339 -2.44 12.54 -3.79
N VAL A 340 -2.81 11.42 -3.18
CA VAL A 340 -3.89 11.36 -2.18
C VAL A 340 -3.32 11.12 -0.80
N GLY A 341 -3.51 12.06 0.11
CA GLY A 341 -3.19 11.90 1.52
C GLY A 341 -4.11 10.88 2.21
N SER A 342 -3.70 10.36 3.36
CA SER A 342 -4.40 9.27 4.07
C SER A 342 -5.85 9.50 4.43
N PHE A 343 -6.29 10.76 4.49
CA PHE A 343 -7.70 11.11 4.73
C PHE A 343 -8.43 11.48 3.44
N GLY A 344 -7.91 11.10 2.27
CA GLY A 344 -8.54 11.29 0.97
C GLY A 344 -8.29 12.66 0.36
N GLN A 345 -7.37 13.42 0.94
CA GLN A 345 -7.02 14.75 0.43
C GLN A 345 -6.23 14.59 -0.87
N PHE A 346 -6.85 14.86 -2.01
CA PHE A 346 -6.11 14.98 -3.26
C PHE A 346 -5.39 16.32 -3.29
N ARG A 347 -4.06 16.29 -3.46
CA ARG A 347 -3.20 17.46 -3.33
C ARG A 347 -2.34 17.63 -4.57
N ALA A 348 -2.01 18.88 -4.86
CA ALA A 348 -0.85 19.23 -5.67
C ALA A 348 0.22 19.86 -4.80
N LEU A 349 1.47 19.47 -5.05
CA LEU A 349 2.65 20.07 -4.45
C LEU A 349 3.58 20.60 -5.54
N ASP A 350 4.34 21.64 -5.19
CA ASP A 350 5.55 22.00 -5.91
C ASP A 350 6.60 20.90 -5.71
N ALA A 351 7.16 20.38 -6.80
CA ALA A 351 8.09 19.26 -6.74
C ALA A 351 9.54 19.67 -6.37
N VAL A 352 9.85 20.97 -6.42
CA VAL A 352 11.15 21.54 -6.03
C VAL A 352 11.18 21.86 -4.54
N THR A 353 10.07 22.33 -3.96
CA THR A 353 10.02 22.73 -2.54
C THR A 353 9.26 21.76 -1.65
N GLY A 354 8.37 20.95 -2.20
CA GLY A 354 7.44 20.10 -1.44
C GLY A 354 6.24 20.86 -0.87
N GLU A 355 6.11 22.16 -1.16
CA GLU A 355 5.00 22.98 -0.66
C GLU A 355 3.68 22.61 -1.32
N ARG A 356 2.61 22.58 -0.53
CA ARG A 356 1.26 22.31 -1.03
C ARG A 356 0.73 23.52 -1.79
N LEU A 357 0.33 23.30 -3.03
CA LEU A 357 -0.30 24.30 -3.88
C LEU A 357 -1.81 24.35 -3.67
N TRP A 358 -2.45 23.17 -3.62
CA TRP A 358 -3.88 23.06 -3.35
C TRP A 358 -4.24 21.70 -2.76
N GLU A 359 -5.46 21.63 -2.22
CA GLU A 359 -6.09 20.41 -1.71
C GLU A 359 -7.57 20.36 -2.09
N THR A 360 -8.08 19.17 -2.40
CA THR A 360 -9.51 18.92 -2.59
C THR A 360 -9.90 17.51 -2.14
N GLN A 361 -11.18 17.29 -1.85
CA GLN A 361 -11.77 15.98 -1.60
C GLN A 361 -12.63 15.49 -2.77
N ALA A 362 -12.64 16.21 -3.89
CA ALA A 362 -13.50 15.88 -5.04
C ALA A 362 -13.21 14.48 -5.63
N LEU A 363 -11.93 14.08 -5.69
CA LEU A 363 -11.53 12.79 -6.25
C LEU A 363 -12.07 11.59 -5.44
N THR A 364 -11.96 11.67 -4.11
CA THR A 364 -12.27 10.59 -3.15
C THR A 364 -13.67 10.70 -2.56
N GLY A 365 -14.35 11.85 -2.69
CA GLY A 365 -15.73 12.10 -2.27
C GLY A 365 -15.95 12.16 -0.75
N GLU A 366 -14.94 11.85 0.06
CA GLU A 366 -15.02 11.94 1.52
C GLU A 366 -13.66 12.14 2.18
N ARG A 367 -13.70 12.79 3.36
CA ARG A 367 -12.55 12.86 4.25
C ARG A 367 -12.62 11.70 5.26
N ALA A 368 -11.96 10.61 4.96
CA ALA A 368 -11.93 9.41 5.80
C ALA A 368 -10.56 8.76 5.76
N ARG A 369 -10.11 8.24 6.90
CA ARG A 369 -8.84 7.50 6.99
C ARG A 369 -8.86 6.32 6.01
N TRP A 370 -7.72 6.09 5.37
CA TRP A 370 -7.51 5.09 4.31
C TRP A 370 -8.24 5.36 2.99
N ALA A 371 -8.75 6.59 2.81
CA ALA A 371 -9.23 7.01 1.51
C ALA A 371 -8.09 6.99 0.48
N SER A 372 -8.29 6.28 -0.63
CA SER A 372 -7.25 6.07 -1.64
C SER A 372 -7.78 6.10 -3.07
N ALA A 373 -6.85 6.34 -4.00
CA ALA A 373 -7.11 6.27 -5.43
C ALA A 373 -5.88 5.76 -6.20
N PHE A 374 -6.09 4.94 -7.22
CA PHE A 374 -5.04 4.36 -8.05
C PHE A 374 -5.00 5.10 -9.37
N ILE A 375 -3.93 5.88 -9.57
CA ILE A 375 -3.77 6.79 -10.71
C ILE A 375 -2.96 6.11 -11.82
N VAL A 376 -3.50 6.11 -13.04
CA VAL A 376 -2.85 5.66 -14.27
C VAL A 376 -2.86 6.79 -15.31
N ALA A 377 -1.68 7.15 -15.82
CA ALA A 377 -1.52 8.17 -16.85
C ALA A 377 -1.86 7.60 -18.23
N HIS A 378 -2.61 8.36 -19.04
CA HIS A 378 -2.94 8.02 -20.42
C HIS A 378 -3.03 9.30 -21.25
N GLU A 379 -2.17 9.43 -22.27
CA GLU A 379 -2.07 10.64 -23.10
C GLU A 379 -1.94 11.93 -22.26
N ASP A 380 -2.95 12.80 -22.30
CA ASP A 380 -3.02 14.10 -21.63
C ASP A 380 -3.90 14.09 -20.37
N ARG A 381 -4.33 12.90 -19.92
CA ARG A 381 -5.30 12.70 -18.84
C ARG A 381 -4.92 11.50 -17.96
N PHE A 382 -5.73 11.27 -16.95
CA PHE A 382 -5.55 10.20 -15.99
C PHE A 382 -6.82 9.38 -15.86
N PHE A 383 -6.66 8.06 -15.82
CA PHE A 383 -7.69 7.11 -15.39
C PHE A 383 -7.43 6.80 -13.92
N ILE A 384 -8.45 6.98 -13.09
CA ILE A 384 -8.33 6.81 -11.64
C ILE A 384 -9.40 5.87 -11.13
N ASN A 385 -8.97 4.81 -10.44
CA ASN A 385 -9.88 3.96 -9.65
C ASN A 385 -9.81 4.39 -8.20
N ASN A 386 -10.90 4.86 -7.63
CA ASN A 386 -10.91 5.19 -6.21
C ASN A 386 -11.38 4.00 -5.36
N ASP A 387 -11.15 4.10 -4.06
CA ASP A 387 -11.54 3.08 -3.10
C ASP A 387 -13.06 2.92 -2.88
N ARG A 388 -13.87 3.76 -3.54
CA ARG A 388 -15.32 3.62 -3.61
C ARG A 388 -15.76 2.71 -4.76
N GLY A 389 -14.81 2.26 -5.59
CA GLY A 389 -15.10 1.47 -6.77
C GLY A 389 -15.53 2.29 -7.99
N ASP A 390 -15.31 3.59 -7.99
CA ASP A 390 -15.52 4.44 -9.17
C ASP A 390 -14.33 4.33 -10.12
N LEU A 391 -14.60 4.45 -11.42
CA LEU A 391 -13.63 4.86 -12.42
C LEU A 391 -13.85 6.33 -12.79
N ILE A 392 -12.76 7.09 -12.84
CA ILE A 392 -12.76 8.53 -13.08
C ILE A 392 -11.77 8.84 -14.21
N ILE A 393 -12.15 9.74 -15.11
CA ILE A 393 -11.22 10.39 -16.04
C ILE A 393 -11.02 11.84 -15.59
N ALA A 394 -9.78 12.27 -15.42
CA ALA A 394 -9.48 13.64 -14.97
C ALA A 394 -8.17 14.19 -15.53
N LYS A 395 -8.01 15.51 -15.44
CA LYS A 395 -6.75 16.24 -15.69
C LYS A 395 -6.28 16.91 -14.41
N PHE A 396 -4.96 16.97 -14.25
CA PHE A 396 -4.31 17.61 -13.11
C PHE A 396 -3.49 18.80 -13.57
N SER A 397 -3.57 19.90 -12.83
CA SER A 397 -2.76 21.09 -13.08
C SER A 397 -2.43 21.81 -11.77
N PRO A 398 -1.47 22.75 -11.78
CA PRO A 398 -1.19 23.58 -10.60
C PRO A 398 -2.37 24.48 -10.21
N ALA A 399 -3.30 24.73 -11.13
CA ALA A 399 -4.53 25.47 -10.86
C ALA A 399 -5.63 24.63 -10.22
N GLY A 400 -5.57 23.30 -10.33
CA GLY A 400 -6.55 22.42 -9.72
C GLY A 400 -6.73 21.05 -10.39
N TYR A 401 -7.73 20.35 -9.89
CA TYR A 401 -8.26 19.08 -10.39
C TYR A 401 -9.47 19.33 -11.30
N GLU A 402 -9.41 18.83 -12.53
CA GLU A 402 -10.51 18.87 -13.50
C GLU A 402 -11.04 17.46 -13.74
N GLU A 403 -12.20 17.13 -13.16
CA GLU A 403 -12.91 15.89 -13.46
C GLU A 403 -13.58 15.99 -14.83
N ILE A 404 -13.25 15.07 -15.73
CA ILE A 404 -13.89 14.96 -17.05
C ILE A 404 -15.18 14.13 -16.93
N SER A 405 -15.08 12.98 -16.27
CA SER A 405 -16.22 12.07 -16.08
C SER A 405 -15.95 11.03 -15.00
N ARG A 406 -17.02 10.44 -14.47
CA ARG A 406 -17.01 9.39 -13.44
C ARG A 406 -18.11 8.38 -13.69
N THR A 407 -17.83 7.10 -13.45
CA THR A 407 -18.83 6.02 -13.43
C THR A 407 -18.51 5.03 -12.31
N PRO A 408 -19.51 4.42 -11.66
CA PRO A 408 -19.28 3.21 -10.88
C PRO A 408 -18.67 2.12 -11.77
N LEU A 409 -17.63 1.45 -11.29
CA LEU A 409 -16.98 0.34 -12.00
C LEU A 409 -17.26 -0.99 -11.30
N ILE A 410 -16.98 -1.06 -9.99
CA ILE A 410 -17.06 -2.27 -9.19
C ILE A 410 -17.52 -1.93 -7.77
N GLU A 411 -18.21 -2.84 -7.09
CA GLU A 411 -18.65 -2.60 -5.72
C GLU A 411 -17.46 -2.72 -4.72
N PRO A 412 -17.31 -1.81 -3.76
CA PRO A 412 -16.30 -1.92 -2.71
C PRO A 412 -16.76 -2.87 -1.59
N THR A 413 -16.08 -4.00 -1.43
CA THR A 413 -16.50 -5.10 -0.53
C THR A 413 -15.59 -5.29 0.68
N SER A 414 -14.36 -4.78 0.65
CA SER A 414 -13.38 -5.06 1.71
C SER A 414 -13.74 -4.31 2.99
N ASN A 415 -13.59 -4.96 4.14
CA ASN A 415 -13.86 -4.31 5.41
C ASN A 415 -12.76 -3.28 5.70
N SER A 416 -13.15 -2.09 6.12
CA SER A 416 -12.22 -0.98 6.38
C SER A 416 -12.32 -0.46 7.81
N SER A 417 -13.18 -1.08 8.63
CA SER A 417 -13.57 -0.77 10.02
C SER A 417 -14.04 0.67 10.33
N ASN A 418 -13.73 1.65 9.48
CA ASN A 418 -13.86 3.09 9.75
C ASN A 418 -14.58 3.88 8.63
N ARG A 419 -15.04 3.24 7.54
CA ARG A 419 -15.68 3.92 6.40
C ARG A 419 -17.18 4.08 6.59
N ARG A 420 -17.55 5.18 7.24
CA ARG A 420 -18.92 5.49 7.68
C ARG A 420 -19.97 5.57 6.56
N ARG A 421 -19.58 5.83 5.30
CA ARG A 421 -20.51 6.03 4.18
C ARG A 421 -20.67 4.84 3.24
N LEU A 422 -19.69 3.94 3.17
CA LEU A 422 -19.61 2.94 2.10
C LEU A 422 -19.79 1.49 2.59
N GLY A 423 -19.62 1.22 3.89
CA GLY A 423 -19.67 -0.15 4.41
C GLY A 423 -18.44 -0.99 4.05
N GLY A 424 -17.86 -0.79 2.86
CA GLY A 424 -16.61 -1.40 2.39
C GLY A 424 -15.72 -0.45 1.58
N VAL A 425 -14.56 -0.97 1.16
CA VAL A 425 -13.56 -0.30 0.29
C VAL A 425 -13.11 -1.23 -0.83
N ASN A 426 -12.55 -0.65 -1.88
CA ASN A 426 -11.75 -1.38 -2.87
C ASN A 426 -10.31 -0.87 -2.88
N TRP A 427 -9.42 -1.62 -2.24
CA TRP A 427 -7.99 -1.29 -2.15
C TRP A 427 -7.13 -2.01 -3.19
N VAL A 428 -7.72 -2.37 -4.33
CA VAL A 428 -7.01 -3.05 -5.42
C VAL A 428 -6.86 -2.12 -6.62
N ALA A 429 -5.63 -1.99 -7.12
CA ALA A 429 -5.38 -1.26 -8.36
C ALA A 429 -6.00 -2.03 -9.55
N ALA A 430 -6.66 -1.29 -10.44
CA ALA A 430 -7.15 -1.85 -11.69
C ALA A 430 -6.01 -1.99 -12.71
N SER A 431 -6.27 -2.79 -13.73
CA SER A 431 -5.35 -3.02 -14.84
C SER A 431 -5.98 -2.59 -16.15
N TYR A 432 -5.13 -2.09 -17.04
CA TYR A 432 -5.54 -1.51 -18.31
C TYR A 432 -4.82 -2.26 -19.43
N ALA A 433 -5.56 -3.04 -20.19
CA ALA A 433 -4.99 -3.86 -21.25
C ALA A 433 -6.00 -4.08 -22.36
N ASN A 434 -5.50 -4.13 -23.59
CA ASN A 434 -6.28 -4.37 -24.80
C ASN A 434 -7.56 -3.52 -24.89
N ARG A 435 -7.48 -2.24 -24.51
CA ARG A 435 -8.58 -1.26 -24.45
C ARG A 435 -9.67 -1.57 -23.42
N HIS A 436 -9.34 -2.35 -22.41
CA HIS A 436 -10.25 -2.75 -21.34
C HIS A 436 -9.67 -2.39 -19.98
N VAL A 437 -10.54 -2.10 -19.03
CA VAL A 437 -10.20 -2.03 -17.62
C VAL A 437 -10.62 -3.33 -16.93
N LEU A 438 -9.72 -3.88 -16.11
CA LEU A 438 -10.00 -5.02 -15.25
C LEU A 438 -9.90 -4.57 -13.80
N ALA A 439 -10.95 -4.84 -13.02
CA ALA A 439 -11.00 -4.53 -11.60
C ALA A 439 -11.53 -5.74 -10.84
N ARG A 440 -11.06 -5.91 -9.60
CA ARG A 440 -11.55 -6.93 -8.68
C ARG A 440 -12.00 -6.36 -7.35
N ASN A 441 -12.85 -7.10 -6.67
CA ASN A 441 -13.23 -6.95 -5.27
C ASN A 441 -13.28 -8.36 -4.64
N ASP A 442 -13.75 -8.50 -3.41
CA ASP A 442 -13.75 -9.77 -2.65
C ASP A 442 -14.63 -10.89 -3.18
N GLU A 443 -15.44 -10.59 -4.20
CA GLU A 443 -16.47 -11.49 -4.71
C GLU A 443 -16.31 -11.75 -6.21
N GLU A 444 -15.73 -10.82 -6.96
CA GLU A 444 -15.64 -10.89 -8.41
C GLU A 444 -14.44 -10.12 -9.00
N VAL A 445 -14.09 -10.51 -10.21
CA VAL A 445 -13.29 -9.71 -11.14
C VAL A 445 -14.11 -9.46 -12.40
N LEU A 446 -14.00 -8.27 -12.97
CA LEU A 446 -14.69 -7.87 -14.18
C LEU A 446 -13.72 -7.37 -15.25
N SER A 447 -14.17 -7.41 -16.50
CA SER A 447 -13.57 -6.68 -17.61
C SER A 447 -14.62 -5.78 -18.25
N ALA A 448 -14.31 -4.50 -18.44
CA ALA A 448 -15.19 -3.52 -19.08
C ALA A 448 -14.45 -2.78 -20.18
N SER A 449 -15.16 -2.51 -21.29
CA SER A 449 -14.55 -1.85 -22.46
C SER A 449 -14.33 -0.37 -22.23
N LEU A 450 -13.13 0.10 -22.58
CA LEU A 450 -12.77 1.51 -22.74
C LEU A 450 -12.50 1.86 -24.22
N ALA A 451 -12.77 0.93 -25.15
CA ALA A 451 -12.56 1.15 -26.56
C ALA A 451 -13.59 2.14 -27.12
N ALA A 452 -13.14 3.23 -27.73
CA ALA A 452 -14.02 4.24 -28.33
C ALA A 452 -14.97 3.66 -29.39
N ALA A 453 -14.54 2.61 -30.10
CA ALA A 453 -15.38 1.92 -31.09
C ALA A 453 -16.64 1.28 -30.49
N ASP A 454 -16.64 0.96 -29.19
CA ASP A 454 -17.80 0.43 -28.49
C ASP A 454 -18.79 1.53 -28.08
N TYR A 455 -18.43 2.80 -28.24
CA TYR A 455 -19.25 3.96 -27.87
C TYR A 455 -19.29 4.98 -29.01
N PRO A 456 -19.95 4.68 -30.14
CA PRO A 456 -19.91 5.51 -31.35
C PRO A 456 -20.51 6.91 -31.15
N ASP A 457 -21.34 7.09 -30.11
CA ASP A 457 -21.98 8.36 -29.79
C ASP A 457 -21.11 9.27 -28.88
N LEU A 458 -19.96 8.79 -28.41
CA LEU A 458 -19.03 9.58 -27.61
C LEU A 458 -17.98 10.29 -28.47
N PRO A 459 -17.53 11.50 -28.09
CA PRO A 459 -16.45 12.18 -28.78
C PRO A 459 -15.14 11.38 -28.69
N ALA A 460 -14.44 11.22 -29.82
CA ALA A 460 -13.12 10.58 -29.87
C ALA A 460 -12.03 11.47 -29.23
N SER A 461 -11.02 10.84 -28.62
CA SER A 461 -9.82 11.53 -28.07
C SER A 461 -9.07 12.31 -29.16
N ALA A 462 -8.70 13.57 -28.89
CA ALA A 462 -7.87 14.39 -29.78
C ALA A 462 -6.38 14.26 -29.40
N SER A 463 -5.53 13.93 -30.39
CA SER A 463 -4.06 13.77 -30.26
C SER A 463 -3.29 15.12 -30.17
N PRO A 464 -1.97 15.13 -29.82
CA PRO A 464 -1.42 15.99 -28.76
C PRO A 464 -0.86 17.34 -29.23
N VAL A 465 -0.99 18.38 -28.38
CA VAL A 465 -0.35 19.69 -28.57
C VAL A 465 0.52 20.06 -27.36
N ARG A 466 1.69 20.65 -27.65
CA ARG A 466 2.82 20.97 -26.75
C ARG A 466 2.48 22.00 -25.66
N ARG A 467 3.05 21.79 -24.47
CA ARG A 467 3.01 22.65 -23.26
C ARG A 467 3.50 24.09 -23.53
N ALA A 468 2.79 25.08 -22.98
CA ALA A 468 3.23 26.47 -22.85
C ALA A 468 3.18 26.89 -21.36
N GLU A 469 4.20 27.61 -20.91
CA GLU A 469 4.47 28.05 -19.53
C GLU A 469 3.67 29.32 -19.16
N ALA A 470 3.28 29.47 -17.88
CA ALA A 470 2.75 30.73 -17.35
C ALA A 470 3.08 30.92 -15.85
N THR A 471 3.36 32.18 -15.49
CA THR A 471 3.92 32.69 -14.21
C THR A 471 2.82 33.20 -13.24
N PRO A 472 3.08 33.33 -11.92
CA PRO A 472 2.06 33.37 -10.86
C PRO A 472 1.76 34.77 -10.24
N SER A 473 0.66 34.89 -9.47
CA SER A 473 0.35 36.04 -8.59
C SER A 473 -0.34 35.62 -7.27
N ALA A 474 -0.27 36.51 -6.26
CA ALA A 474 -0.27 36.28 -4.81
C ALA A 474 -1.62 36.30 -4.02
N ASP A 475 -1.50 35.80 -2.78
CA ASP A 475 -2.37 35.49 -1.61
C ASP A 475 -2.76 36.71 -0.70
N PRO A 476 -3.31 36.60 0.56
CA PRO A 476 -4.22 35.62 1.25
C PRO A 476 -5.25 36.29 2.24
N GLU A 477 -6.03 35.52 3.04
CA GLU A 477 -6.14 35.56 4.55
C GLU A 477 -7.40 34.91 5.21
N ALA A 478 -7.28 34.55 6.51
CA ALA A 478 -8.01 33.54 7.31
C ALA A 478 -8.92 34.09 8.46
N ALA A 479 -9.63 33.21 9.22
CA ALA A 479 -10.07 33.43 10.64
C ALA A 479 -10.65 32.17 11.37
N ASP A 480 -10.64 32.22 12.72
CA ASP A 480 -10.71 31.16 13.77
C ASP A 480 -11.93 31.30 14.77
N THR A 481 -12.16 30.28 15.62
CA THR A 481 -12.52 30.25 17.08
C THR A 481 -13.78 29.50 17.61
N GLY A 482 -13.57 28.55 18.56
CA GLY A 482 -14.14 28.56 19.95
C GLY A 482 -15.41 27.74 20.38
N ARG A 483 -15.31 26.92 21.47
CA ARG A 483 -16.42 26.29 22.25
C ARG A 483 -16.08 26.13 23.77
N PRO A 484 -17.06 26.01 24.71
CA PRO A 484 -16.83 25.72 26.15
C PRO A 484 -17.44 24.38 26.69
N PRO A 485 -17.21 23.95 27.97
CA PRO A 485 -17.34 22.56 28.45
C PRO A 485 -18.48 22.28 29.49
N LEU A 486 -18.77 20.99 29.78
CA LEU A 486 -19.69 20.51 30.84
C LEU A 486 -19.28 19.12 31.43
N THR A 487 -19.51 18.91 32.74
CA THR A 487 -19.11 17.74 33.58
C THR A 487 -20.25 16.71 33.80
N MET A 488 -19.95 15.41 34.06
CA MET A 488 -20.97 14.36 34.40
C MET A 488 -20.52 13.24 35.37
N GLN A 489 -21.50 12.57 36.00
CA GLN A 489 -21.43 11.38 36.91
C GLN A 489 -21.80 10.05 36.20
N PHE A 490 -21.41 8.88 36.75
CA PHE A 490 -21.65 7.51 36.19
C PHE A 490 -22.29 6.52 37.20
N ALA A 491 -22.99 5.49 36.69
CA ALA A 491 -23.47 4.30 37.41
C ALA A 491 -22.96 3.00 36.71
N ALA A 492 -22.62 1.95 37.48
CA ALA A 492 -21.96 0.71 37.01
C ALA A 492 -22.83 -0.55 37.20
N SER A 493 -22.68 -1.55 36.32
CA SER A 493 -23.15 -2.93 36.52
C SER A 493 -21.99 -3.92 36.33
N GLY A 494 -21.95 -5.02 37.10
CA GLY A 494 -20.85 -6.00 37.05
C GLY A 494 -21.33 -7.45 37.18
N THR A 495 -20.52 -8.38 36.66
CA THR A 495 -20.70 -9.83 36.77
C THR A 495 -19.48 -10.46 37.46
N THR A 496 -19.71 -11.45 38.31
CA THR A 496 -18.66 -12.12 39.11
C THR A 496 -18.58 -13.61 38.76
N THR A 497 -17.41 -14.08 38.35
CA THR A 497 -17.10 -15.52 38.26
C THR A 497 -15.62 -15.77 38.57
N GLY A 498 -15.34 -16.50 39.65
CA GLY A 498 -13.98 -16.67 40.18
C GLY A 498 -13.52 -15.51 41.07
N ASP A 499 -12.21 -15.32 41.21
CA ASP A 499 -11.61 -14.30 42.10
C ASP A 499 -11.40 -12.93 41.45
N ILE A 500 -11.77 -12.75 40.18
CA ILE A 500 -11.68 -11.51 39.40
C ILE A 500 -13.10 -11.14 38.94
N SER A 501 -13.46 -9.87 39.11
CA SER A 501 -14.71 -9.25 38.70
C SER A 501 -14.44 -8.23 37.61
N THR A 502 -15.31 -8.15 36.61
CA THR A 502 -15.24 -7.16 35.55
C THR A 502 -16.37 -6.15 35.72
N PHE A 503 -16.02 -4.87 35.79
CA PHE A 503 -16.99 -3.77 35.85
C PHE A 503 -17.01 -3.04 34.51
N GLU A 504 -18.18 -2.95 33.89
CA GLU A 504 -18.37 -2.35 32.57
C GLU A 504 -18.82 -0.89 32.69
N PHE A 505 -18.20 -0.03 31.89
CA PHE A 505 -18.56 1.37 31.70
C PHE A 505 -18.50 1.72 30.20
N GLY A 506 -19.23 0.97 29.36
CA GLY A 506 -19.09 1.03 27.89
C GLY A 506 -17.85 0.25 27.43
N GLU A 507 -17.01 0.85 26.59
CA GLU A 507 -15.74 0.24 26.10
C GLU A 507 -14.61 0.25 27.15
N PHE A 508 -14.91 0.75 28.36
CA PHE A 508 -14.01 0.76 29.51
C PHE A 508 -14.38 -0.35 30.49
N TYR A 509 -13.38 -1.16 30.85
CA TYR A 509 -13.50 -2.25 31.78
C TYR A 509 -12.50 -2.09 32.92
N VAL A 510 -12.93 -2.40 34.14
CA VAL A 510 -11.99 -2.56 35.27
C VAL A 510 -11.99 -4.02 35.67
N LEU A 511 -10.84 -4.66 35.54
CA LEU A 511 -10.58 -5.99 36.07
C LEU A 511 -10.16 -5.84 37.53
N SER A 512 -10.98 -6.35 38.46
CA SER A 512 -10.82 -6.17 39.90
C SER A 512 -10.86 -7.50 40.64
N GLY A 513 -9.86 -7.82 41.45
CA GLY A 513 -9.78 -9.09 42.19
C GLY A 513 -8.46 -9.20 42.94
N ARG A 514 -8.33 -10.06 43.95
CA ARG A 514 -7.06 -10.37 44.66
C ARG A 514 -6.10 -9.17 44.92
N GLY A 515 -6.64 -8.00 45.26
CA GLY A 515 -5.87 -6.79 45.57
C GLY A 515 -5.36 -5.96 44.37
N PHE A 516 -5.81 -6.23 43.14
CA PHE A 516 -5.49 -5.43 41.95
C PHE A 516 -6.72 -4.84 41.27
N ASN A 517 -6.51 -3.72 40.58
CA ASN A 517 -7.47 -3.09 39.67
C ASN A 517 -6.70 -2.73 38.39
N THR A 518 -7.00 -3.39 37.28
CA THR A 518 -6.40 -3.10 35.97
C THR A 518 -7.46 -2.48 35.07
N PRO A 519 -7.36 -1.17 34.77
CA PRO A 519 -8.15 -0.52 33.75
C PRO A 519 -7.80 -1.09 32.36
N VAL A 520 -8.82 -1.44 31.58
CA VAL A 520 -8.70 -1.98 30.23
C VAL A 520 -9.63 -1.21 29.31
N PHE A 521 -9.12 -0.81 28.16
CA PHE A 521 -9.89 -0.16 27.10
C PHE A 521 -9.90 -1.07 25.88
N VAL A 522 -11.10 -1.38 25.38
CA VAL A 522 -11.26 -2.04 24.08
C VAL A 522 -11.34 -0.95 23.02
N THR A 523 -10.39 -0.97 22.09
CA THR A 523 -10.27 0.05 21.05
C THR A 523 -10.32 -0.57 19.67
N ASP A 524 -10.51 0.27 18.65
CA ASP A 524 -10.44 -0.15 17.25
C ASP A 524 -9.05 -0.67 16.84
N TYR A 525 -8.03 -0.38 17.65
CA TYR A 525 -6.64 -0.76 17.45
C TYR A 525 -6.20 -1.91 18.37
N GLY A 526 -7.15 -2.56 19.06
CA GLY A 526 -6.87 -3.60 20.03
C GLY A 526 -7.08 -3.17 21.48
N ILE A 527 -6.56 -3.95 22.41
CA ILE A 527 -6.75 -3.74 23.85
C ILE A 527 -5.60 -2.94 24.43
N VAL A 528 -5.95 -1.89 25.18
CA VAL A 528 -5.03 -1.07 25.97
C VAL A 528 -5.16 -1.45 27.43
N ALA A 529 -4.06 -1.90 28.04
CA ALA A 529 -4.00 -2.17 29.48
C ALA A 529 -3.24 -1.06 30.20
N VAL A 530 -3.79 -0.56 31.30
CA VAL A 530 -3.13 0.44 32.15
C VAL A 530 -2.63 -0.24 33.41
N ASP A 531 -1.34 -0.14 33.67
CA ASP A 531 -0.68 -0.74 34.85
C ASP A 531 -1.18 -2.16 35.22
N PRO A 532 -1.13 -3.15 34.31
CA PRO A 532 -1.57 -4.51 34.62
C PRO A 532 -0.81 -5.05 35.84
N ALA A 533 -1.51 -5.32 36.95
CA ALA A 533 -0.89 -5.50 38.26
C ALA A 533 -0.95 -6.93 38.86
N ARG A 534 0.21 -7.33 39.41
CA ARG A 534 0.59 -8.19 40.55
C ARG A 534 -0.16 -9.48 40.99
N SER A 535 -1.39 -9.78 40.59
CA SER A 535 -2.07 -11.00 41.12
C SER A 535 -2.95 -11.77 40.14
N ALA A 536 -2.83 -11.48 38.84
CA ALA A 536 -3.40 -12.27 37.75
C ALA A 536 -2.39 -12.45 36.60
N SER A 537 -2.28 -13.67 36.09
CA SER A 537 -1.48 -14.03 34.91
C SER A 537 -2.15 -13.55 33.61
N TYR A 538 -1.37 -13.40 32.54
CA TYR A 538 -1.91 -13.08 31.20
C TYR A 538 -3.05 -14.02 30.79
N ALA A 539 -2.92 -15.34 31.06
CA ALA A 539 -3.93 -16.33 30.71
C ALA A 539 -5.26 -16.08 31.44
N GLU A 540 -5.22 -15.66 32.70
CA GLU A 540 -6.41 -15.33 33.49
C GLU A 540 -7.07 -14.03 33.00
N VAL A 541 -6.26 -13.00 32.72
CA VAL A 541 -6.73 -11.74 32.14
C VAL A 541 -7.37 -11.97 30.77
N ARG A 542 -6.74 -12.82 29.94
CA ARG A 542 -7.22 -13.15 28.60
C ARG A 542 -8.52 -13.95 28.64
N ALA A 543 -8.61 -14.96 29.50
CA ALA A 543 -9.82 -15.77 29.65
C ALA A 543 -11.05 -14.98 30.11
N GLU A 544 -10.85 -13.87 30.82
CA GLU A 544 -11.93 -12.95 31.19
C GLU A 544 -12.33 -12.06 30.01
N LEU A 545 -11.35 -11.49 29.31
CA LEU A 545 -11.60 -10.61 28.16
C LEU A 545 -12.15 -11.35 26.94
N ASP A 546 -11.86 -12.65 26.75
CA ASP A 546 -12.39 -13.47 25.65
C ASP A 546 -13.92 -13.58 25.66
N ARG A 547 -14.56 -13.30 26.80
CA ARG A 547 -16.03 -13.25 26.91
C ARG A 547 -16.61 -11.92 26.44
N ILE A 548 -15.77 -10.90 26.28
CA ILE A 548 -16.13 -9.51 26.02
C ILE A 548 -15.70 -9.12 24.60
N THR A 549 -14.50 -9.52 24.18
CA THR A 549 -13.93 -9.12 22.90
C THR A 549 -12.88 -10.12 22.41
N GLU A 550 -12.86 -10.34 21.10
CA GLU A 550 -11.82 -11.11 20.40
C GLU A 550 -10.55 -10.27 20.14
N ALA A 551 -10.58 -8.97 20.47
CA ALA A 551 -9.45 -8.07 20.29
C ALA A 551 -8.22 -8.51 21.11
N ARG A 552 -7.02 -8.31 20.55
CA ARG A 552 -5.75 -8.63 21.21
C ARG A 552 -5.14 -7.42 21.89
N PHE A 553 -4.27 -7.64 22.88
CA PHE A 553 -3.48 -6.58 23.48
C PHE A 553 -2.51 -5.99 22.46
N THR A 554 -2.55 -4.68 22.30
CA THR A 554 -1.68 -3.94 21.39
C THR A 554 -0.86 -2.89 22.13
N THR A 555 -1.39 -2.37 23.25
CA THR A 555 -0.71 -1.30 24.00
C THR A 555 -0.73 -1.54 25.50
N ILE A 556 0.40 -1.28 26.14
CA ILE A 556 0.48 -1.11 27.59
C ILE A 556 0.80 0.36 27.91
N VAL A 557 0.09 0.91 28.89
CA VAL A 557 0.38 2.22 29.48
C VAL A 557 0.91 2.01 30.90
N HIS A 558 2.14 2.44 31.13
CA HIS A 558 2.74 2.50 32.46
C HIS A 558 2.58 3.91 33.04
N THR A 559 1.75 4.03 34.07
CA THR A 559 1.64 5.26 34.88
C THR A 559 2.54 5.22 36.11
N ARG A 560 3.13 4.05 36.42
CA ARG A 560 4.09 3.87 37.52
C ARG A 560 5.13 2.80 37.26
N ALA A 561 6.32 2.97 37.83
CA ALA A 561 7.45 2.05 37.65
C ALA A 561 7.26 0.64 38.26
N TYR A 562 6.35 0.47 39.22
CA TYR A 562 6.04 -0.85 39.80
C TYR A 562 5.06 -1.68 38.94
N ALA A 563 4.51 -1.11 37.87
CA ALA A 563 3.58 -1.80 36.98
C ALA A 563 4.26 -2.79 36.01
N ALA A 564 5.58 -2.93 36.08
CA ALA A 564 6.38 -3.82 35.25
C ALA A 564 7.04 -4.95 36.05
N GLU A 565 6.43 -5.42 37.14
CA GLU A 565 7.07 -6.44 37.97
C GLU A 565 7.25 -7.80 37.24
N PRO A 566 8.38 -8.49 37.49
CA PRO A 566 8.98 -9.46 36.56
C PRO A 566 8.18 -10.73 36.29
N GLU A 567 7.21 -11.07 37.13
CA GLU A 567 6.51 -12.35 37.09
C GLU A 567 5.29 -12.35 36.14
N TYR A 568 4.87 -11.17 35.62
CA TYR A 568 3.53 -11.01 34.99
C TYR A 568 3.53 -10.54 33.53
N LEU A 569 4.55 -9.80 33.09
CA LEU A 569 4.69 -9.39 31.68
C LEU A 569 5.09 -10.54 30.75
N GLY A 570 5.68 -11.61 31.31
CA GLY A 570 6.21 -12.75 30.55
C GLY A 570 5.20 -13.57 29.73
N GLY A 571 3.89 -13.33 29.91
CA GLY A 571 2.83 -13.98 29.14
C GLY A 571 2.16 -13.10 28.07
N PHE A 572 2.38 -11.78 28.09
CA PHE A 572 1.79 -10.90 27.08
C PHE A 572 2.49 -11.11 25.72
N PRO A 573 1.72 -11.15 24.61
CA PRO A 573 2.28 -11.28 23.26
C PRO A 573 3.18 -10.07 22.94
N ARG A 574 3.95 -10.13 21.85
CA ARG A 574 4.65 -8.94 21.37
C ARG A 574 3.62 -7.83 21.12
N LEU A 575 3.79 -6.73 21.84
CA LEU A 575 2.90 -5.58 21.80
C LEU A 575 3.32 -4.64 20.67
N THR A 576 2.35 -3.90 20.16
CA THR A 576 2.59 -2.85 19.17
C THR A 576 3.23 -1.63 19.83
N GLU A 577 2.85 -1.31 21.07
CA GLU A 577 3.31 -0.10 21.75
C GLU A 577 3.39 -0.25 23.26
N VAL A 578 4.40 0.38 23.88
CA VAL A 578 4.47 0.58 25.33
C VAL A 578 4.69 2.06 25.60
N ALA A 579 3.72 2.69 26.26
CA ALA A 579 3.73 4.12 26.56
C ALA A 579 4.00 4.37 28.06
N ALA A 580 4.86 5.35 28.37
CA ALA A 580 5.11 5.77 29.74
C ALA A 580 5.51 7.24 29.82
N GLN A 581 5.15 7.95 30.90
CA GLN A 581 5.69 9.29 31.14
C GLN A 581 7.20 9.22 31.39
N ASN A 582 7.95 10.27 31.04
CA ASN A 582 9.42 10.28 31.08
C ASN A 582 10.04 9.90 32.44
N ASP A 583 9.50 10.39 33.55
CA ASP A 583 9.94 10.04 34.91
C ASP A 583 9.58 8.60 35.26
N ALA A 584 8.37 8.12 34.88
CA ALA A 584 8.01 6.72 35.04
C ALA A 584 8.91 5.79 34.21
N ALA A 585 9.26 6.18 32.98
CA ALA A 585 10.18 5.45 32.10
C ALA A 585 11.61 5.44 32.66
N ALA A 586 12.08 6.57 33.19
CA ALA A 586 13.39 6.67 33.85
C ALA A 586 13.42 5.83 35.13
N ALA A 587 12.35 5.86 35.93
CA ALA A 587 12.21 5.06 37.12
C ALA A 587 12.14 3.55 36.79
N LEU A 588 11.45 3.15 35.72
CA LEU A 588 11.46 1.77 35.21
C LEU A 588 12.89 1.30 34.91
N ARG A 589 13.65 2.09 34.14
CA ARG A 589 15.04 1.78 33.78
C ARG A 589 15.96 1.67 35.01
N ARG A 590 15.72 2.48 36.05
CA ARG A 590 16.59 2.55 37.23
C ARG A 590 16.23 1.52 38.31
N LEU A 591 14.94 1.36 38.60
CA LEU A 591 14.45 0.59 39.75
C LEU A 591 14.13 -0.86 39.38
N ASN A 592 13.82 -1.13 38.10
CA ASN A 592 13.44 -2.46 37.62
C ASN A 592 13.88 -2.65 36.15
N PRO A 593 15.19 -2.80 35.89
CA PRO A 593 15.74 -2.84 34.54
C PRO A 593 15.15 -3.99 33.72
N LEU A 594 14.69 -3.66 32.51
CA LEU A 594 14.05 -4.57 31.57
C LEU A 594 15.09 -5.23 30.67
N ASP A 595 15.70 -6.32 31.14
CA ASP A 595 16.75 -7.05 30.43
C ASP A 595 16.28 -8.41 29.86
N GLY A 596 16.93 -8.88 28.80
CA GLY A 596 16.61 -10.14 28.11
C GLY A 596 15.27 -10.08 27.36
N GLU A 597 14.46 -11.14 27.43
CA GLU A 597 13.09 -11.18 26.88
C GLU A 597 12.19 -10.02 27.35
N ARG A 598 12.55 -9.36 28.46
CA ARG A 598 11.79 -8.25 29.05
C ARG A 598 12.07 -6.91 28.38
N ALA A 599 13.17 -6.78 27.63
CA ALA A 599 13.52 -5.54 26.92
C ALA A 599 12.41 -5.07 25.97
N ARG A 600 11.59 -6.01 25.46
CA ARG A 600 10.42 -5.72 24.61
C ARG A 600 9.29 -4.95 25.30
N PHE A 601 9.30 -4.86 26.63
CA PHE A 601 8.35 -4.07 27.41
C PHE A 601 8.93 -2.72 27.84
N ALA A 602 10.12 -2.36 27.36
CA ALA A 602 10.63 -1.02 27.58
C ALA A 602 9.72 -0.01 26.87
N PRO A 603 9.45 1.17 27.47
CA PRO A 603 8.64 2.18 26.82
C PRO A 603 9.19 2.53 25.43
N THR A 604 8.41 2.24 24.39
CA THR A 604 8.71 2.59 23.00
C THR A 604 8.24 4.00 22.66
N ARG A 605 7.31 4.54 23.47
CA ARG A 605 6.85 5.92 23.40
C ARG A 605 6.87 6.53 24.79
N THR A 606 7.42 7.73 24.89
CA THR A 606 7.40 8.48 26.13
C THR A 606 6.92 9.91 25.93
N TYR A 607 6.51 10.54 27.03
CA TYR A 607 5.96 11.89 27.02
C TYR A 607 6.32 12.67 28.28
N ASP A 608 6.36 13.99 28.16
CA ASP A 608 6.59 14.91 29.29
C ASP A 608 5.28 15.28 29.98
N SER A 609 4.43 16.05 29.28
CA SER A 609 3.19 16.62 29.83
C SER A 609 1.92 15.93 29.32
N GLU A 610 1.85 15.59 28.04
CA GLU A 610 0.66 14.96 27.45
C GLU A 610 1.03 14.01 26.31
N LEU A 611 0.18 13.01 26.09
CA LEU A 611 0.29 12.07 24.97
C LEU A 611 -1.09 11.64 24.51
N SER A 612 -1.43 11.85 23.24
CA SER A 612 -2.61 11.23 22.64
C SER A 612 -2.25 9.85 22.09
N LEU A 613 -2.85 8.82 22.66
CA LEU A 613 -2.88 7.47 22.10
C LEU A 613 -4.14 7.35 21.24
N PHE A 614 -3.97 6.92 19.99
CA PHE A 614 -5.05 6.78 19.01
C PHE A 614 -5.86 8.06 18.77
N ASP A 615 -6.93 7.93 17.98
CA ASP A 615 -7.80 9.02 17.55
C ASP A 615 -9.28 8.61 17.55
N GLY A 616 -10.17 9.59 17.35
CA GLY A 616 -11.62 9.35 17.24
C GLY A 616 -12.22 8.79 18.53
N ARG A 617 -13.08 7.77 18.41
CA ARG A 617 -13.75 7.12 19.56
C ARG A 617 -12.81 6.32 20.45
N SER A 618 -11.65 5.93 19.91
CA SER A 618 -10.62 5.16 20.61
C SER A 618 -9.51 6.04 21.20
N ARG A 619 -9.61 7.36 21.07
CA ARG A 619 -8.62 8.29 21.60
C ARG A 619 -8.49 8.13 23.12
N ILE A 620 -7.26 8.03 23.61
CA ILE A 620 -6.93 8.05 25.03
C ILE A 620 -5.86 9.11 25.20
N GLU A 621 -6.20 10.21 25.86
CA GLU A 621 -5.21 11.23 26.20
C GLU A 621 -4.61 10.91 27.56
N LEU A 622 -3.29 10.78 27.61
CA LEU A 622 -2.51 10.71 28.83
C LEU A 622 -2.07 12.12 29.19
N HIS A 623 -2.46 12.59 30.37
CA HIS A 623 -2.04 13.88 30.91
C HIS A 623 -1.19 13.63 32.14
N HIS A 624 0.01 14.19 32.18
CA HIS A 624 0.88 14.10 33.34
C HIS A 624 0.19 14.78 34.54
N PHE A 625 -0.01 14.00 35.61
CA PHE A 625 -0.66 14.46 36.82
C PHE A 625 0.31 15.18 37.77
N GLY A 626 1.62 14.87 37.67
CA GLY A 626 2.67 15.44 38.52
C GLY A 626 3.29 14.41 39.48
N ALA A 627 3.88 14.92 40.58
CA ALA A 627 4.69 14.15 41.52
C ALA A 627 3.88 13.20 42.44
N GLY A 628 3.19 12.23 41.84
CA GLY A 628 2.59 11.10 42.54
C GLY A 628 3.65 10.08 42.97
N ALA A 629 3.35 8.78 42.90
CA ALA A 629 4.20 7.73 43.45
C ALA A 629 5.54 7.57 42.73
N THR A 630 5.61 7.88 41.42
CA THR A 630 6.86 7.74 40.64
C THR A 630 7.24 8.98 39.86
N GLY A 631 6.53 10.09 40.09
CA GLY A 631 6.73 11.32 39.32
C GLY A 631 6.08 11.30 37.95
N GLY A 632 5.71 10.13 37.40
CA GLY A 632 5.10 9.97 36.08
C GLY A 632 3.64 9.53 36.07
N ASP A 633 2.93 9.76 37.16
CA ASP A 633 1.50 9.44 37.29
C ASP A 633 0.68 10.21 36.25
N ALA A 634 -0.35 9.57 35.70
CA ALA A 634 -1.11 10.09 34.57
C ALA A 634 -2.62 10.11 34.84
N VAL A 635 -3.29 11.17 34.38
CA VAL A 635 -4.74 11.20 34.17
C VAL A 635 -5.01 10.72 32.76
N LEU A 636 -5.86 9.69 32.63
CA LEU A 636 -6.30 9.21 31.33
C LEU A 636 -7.67 9.81 31.01
N VAL A 637 -7.77 10.53 29.90
CA VAL A 637 -9.00 11.13 29.41
C VAL A 637 -9.43 10.40 28.15
N VAL A 638 -10.66 9.89 28.15
CA VAL A 638 -11.26 9.19 26.99
C VAL A 638 -12.53 9.91 26.54
N PRO A 639 -12.81 9.97 25.22
CA PRO A 639 -14.03 10.55 24.69
C PRO A 639 -15.28 9.86 25.24
N ARG A 640 -16.27 10.67 25.64
CA ARG A 640 -17.54 10.18 26.15
C ARG A 640 -18.55 10.03 25.02
N GLU A 641 -18.49 8.94 24.26
CA GLU A 641 -19.61 8.52 23.41
C GLU A 641 -20.32 7.32 24.04
N THR A 642 -21.59 7.55 24.38
CA THR A 642 -22.49 6.61 25.04
C THR A 642 -23.07 5.64 24.01
N SER A 643 -22.60 4.39 24.01
CA SER A 643 -23.26 3.29 23.30
C SER A 643 -24.14 2.49 24.24
N CYS A 644 -25.33 3.01 24.59
CA CYS A 644 -26.42 2.12 24.96
C CYS A 644 -26.94 1.44 23.68
N ARG A 645 -26.52 0.20 23.41
CA ARG A 645 -27.19 -0.68 22.46
C ARG A 645 -28.22 -1.56 23.19
N GLY A 646 -29.50 -1.20 23.12
CA GLY A 646 -30.63 -2.14 23.24
C GLY A 646 -31.13 -2.57 24.64
N ARG A 647 -32.47 -2.53 24.80
CA ARG A 647 -33.36 -3.08 25.85
C ARG A 647 -32.80 -3.31 27.28
N ALA A 648 -32.32 -2.26 27.94
CA ALA A 648 -32.55 -2.01 29.37
C ALA A 648 -32.06 -0.61 29.74
N CYS A 649 -32.87 0.42 29.47
CA CYS A 649 -32.75 1.70 30.15
C CYS A 649 -34.05 1.92 30.94
N ARG A 650 -33.95 1.86 32.26
CA ARG A 650 -34.89 2.48 33.20
C ARG A 650 -34.08 3.28 34.20
#